data_AF-A0A918LW10-F1
#
_entry.id   AF-A0A918LW10-F1
#
_cell.length_a   1.000
_cell.length_b   1.000
_cell.length_c   1.000
_cell.angle_alpha   90.00
_cell.angle_beta   90.00
_cell.angle_gamma   90.00
#
_symmetry.space_group_name_H-M   'P 1'
#
loop_
_entity.id
_entity.type
_entity.pdbx_description
1 polymer ?
#
loop_
_entity_poly.entity_id
_entity_poly.type
_entity_poly.pdbx_seq_one_letter_code
_entity_poly.pdbx_strand_id
1 'polypeptide(L)'
;MMVEWVAVEDAERDGSGSSAYELALDPYAEPRPALICRNASGRVLKKVPAQVRRHERAESLLALADWLADHAAHARAEAERWMTRSLPVPARLMRAVWPDPYWRRALHHLVIAPYGPDGSADVSRAGLLVDAGPGAADGLRVVSPEGEVSLDVPLVTVPHPVLLAPDGSEGLERWRRLLDAYGGEQGVEQLRRTVWRRPSAAPVRRHSRWGVSAFDGAEFDSGARFERAVSRFGGRIRGETAHFDVPAGRARFPMRIDLRWQGPMSGTLMNEVFWGPRHQLREGPGAFDDIPLVAWSEGMRVAAHLYDARDGGYRQEERPDASAAYRLFLARCAENAGPRDASRAPEGARPGGVGETASEGWSEEELLDAGAVAPGKPSGADGEDALTVCRYDWAALDEGARIVRLTPGRAADAEDIVARALGLTPVTDAGPGREVVGRVRPMPPAFLARVSRAEPSDVHRAIGLLGQLRTCATTAATKPGRAAKSLEASVAPLEKEAPRLAATVLEEGSRIIAAAGSPAMAQPLFARARDVENSSGLAVDEDAVIESFVECAAEGAVSTRALAAHRDALTARLPAPQAAHSYRRLVLAWHRADLPSRPEFAGALLAFTSGATPLDEEHRQLLRGLLTYGGMDDATTSVSAGWTPVLLALLAEGQVTPEALLRLTAAPVGGGRAALTEAAAAWVGLLRETGAAALLTGVTPASAPGSPKAAGGACVDAEAVLAWLDRFAHRYRGLRPSAAGVSELLGEIGARLRAEGAVHHALPMLRMPDSHASARDRCVDLGLLDMLLTAGIPIDPDESSPLGFLGWLGRAKGDDLPHVTQDGRFTPRLVGDLSDPRATLLIGRLAPHPLAGDTGRLKSLATGTALRAFVAEVLGEHGRRAQEGGVQPLHAALRDLEPFAARAVRRHFTDEAERILAPDPASALARTLRTGIPDELGLPDEDAGWQRGLWTEIRDGGDALLLAGVGRAIAMGPEGVVAQWQDEAYDHRRPWQTGVLWRDGAFEPLPFDGKRRVHSTAEPAERESVLMPGDDRARTVHRVTGATGEYGELRAPDGAIVAAWPLTGQTVSSPRTARWAAGSSITPPPGWWHALRPRDAAGSARLRAVDTATAEGILAAVGPDTRSCVDLLAESRSGSRGLHEATLRLWNELGETVRRMLPELTDDRLVDGVTGALWSAVECEQLRARIGAA
;
A
#
# COMPACT_ATOMS: atom_id res chain seq x y z
N MET A 1 -30.70 24.28 45.43
CA MET A 1 -29.62 23.28 45.56
C MET A 1 -29.38 22.96 47.03
N MET A 2 -29.93 21.85 47.52
CA MET A 2 -29.47 21.22 48.75
C MET A 2 -28.27 20.34 48.38
N VAL A 3 -27.06 20.85 48.62
CA VAL A 3 -25.85 20.05 48.46
C VAL A 3 -25.58 19.34 49.78
N GLU A 4 -25.44 18.02 49.77
CA GLU A 4 -25.10 17.24 50.95
C GLU A 4 -23.60 17.41 51.28
N TRP A 5 -23.30 17.98 52.43
CA TRP A 5 -21.94 18.26 52.89
C TRP A 5 -21.45 17.18 53.85
N VAL A 6 -20.31 16.59 53.54
CA VAL A 6 -19.69 15.52 54.32
C VAL A 6 -18.48 16.09 55.06
N ALA A 7 -18.49 16.01 56.39
CA ALA A 7 -17.38 16.49 57.22
C ALA A 7 -16.09 15.68 57.02
N VAL A 8 -14.93 16.33 57.12
CA VAL A 8 -13.61 15.70 57.16
C VAL A 8 -13.02 15.97 58.54
N GLU A 9 -13.22 15.03 59.45
CA GLU A 9 -12.59 15.04 60.77
C GLU A 9 -11.18 14.45 60.61
N ASP A 10 -10.16 15.08 61.21
CA ASP A 10 -8.72 14.70 61.22
C ASP A 10 -7.73 15.46 60.30
N ALA A 11 -8.11 16.58 59.67
CA ALA A 11 -7.11 17.51 59.12
C ALA A 11 -6.42 18.27 60.28
N GLU A 12 -5.13 17.99 60.55
CA GLU A 12 -4.31 18.47 61.68
C GLU A 12 -4.75 19.82 62.29
N ARG A 13 -4.90 19.82 63.62
CA ARG A 13 -5.21 21.01 64.44
C ARG A 13 -4.10 22.04 64.35
N ASP A 14 -4.18 22.94 63.39
CA ASP A 14 -3.35 24.14 63.35
C ASP A 14 -3.87 25.15 64.37
N GLY A 15 -3.39 25.03 65.63
CA GLY A 15 -3.21 26.07 66.67
C GLY A 15 -4.28 27.14 66.97
N SER A 16 -5.41 27.16 66.29
CA SER A 16 -6.38 28.27 66.27
C SER A 16 -7.84 27.82 66.41
N GLY A 17 -8.08 26.52 66.60
CA GLY A 17 -9.39 26.01 67.03
C GLY A 17 -10.53 26.30 66.05
N SER A 18 -10.44 25.81 64.81
CA SER A 18 -11.56 25.34 63.97
C SER A 18 -11.08 25.04 62.54
N SER A 19 -10.76 23.79 62.23
CA SER A 19 -10.45 23.33 60.85
C SER A 19 -11.33 22.16 60.42
N ALA A 20 -12.64 22.23 60.70
CA ALA A 20 -13.60 21.32 60.09
C ALA A 20 -13.82 21.77 58.62
N TYR A 21 -13.25 21.03 57.67
CA TYR A 21 -13.60 21.15 56.25
C TYR A 21 -14.77 20.22 55.96
N GLU A 22 -15.69 20.67 55.13
CA GLU A 22 -16.74 19.82 54.58
C GLU A 22 -16.60 19.74 53.07
N LEU A 23 -16.83 18.56 52.53
CA LEU A 23 -16.74 18.24 51.11
C LEU A 23 -18.11 17.91 50.55
N ALA A 24 -18.34 18.29 49.31
CA ALA A 24 -19.48 17.83 48.55
C ALA A 24 -19.13 17.76 47.07
N LEU A 25 -20.00 17.15 46.29
CA LEU A 25 -19.90 17.14 44.84
C LEU A 25 -20.99 18.06 44.26
N ASP A 26 -20.60 18.98 43.37
CA ASP A 26 -21.54 19.73 42.54
C ASP A 26 -21.83 18.92 41.26
N PRO A 27 -23.00 18.30 41.12
CA PRO A 27 -23.36 17.52 39.93
C PRO A 27 -23.52 18.34 38.66
N TYR A 28 -23.79 19.64 38.78
CA TYR A 28 -24.13 20.50 37.64
C TYR A 28 -22.95 21.35 37.17
N ALA A 29 -21.79 21.25 37.83
CA ALA A 29 -20.58 21.96 37.42
C ALA A 29 -20.13 21.58 36.00
N GLU A 30 -19.64 22.57 35.25
CA GLU A 30 -19.14 22.40 33.89
C GLU A 30 -17.61 22.52 33.80
N PRO A 31 -16.95 21.75 32.91
CA PRO A 31 -17.50 20.76 31.98
C PRO A 31 -17.81 19.39 32.61
N ARG A 32 -17.49 19.19 33.89
CA ARG A 32 -17.72 17.94 34.63
C ARG A 32 -18.04 18.20 36.11
N PRO A 33 -18.69 17.25 36.81
CA PRO A 33 -18.97 17.38 38.24
C PRO A 33 -17.72 17.72 39.05
N ALA A 34 -17.86 18.67 39.98
CA ALA A 34 -16.73 19.27 40.67
C ALA A 34 -16.78 19.01 42.18
N LEU A 35 -15.67 18.49 42.73
CA LEU A 35 -15.50 18.40 44.18
C LEU A 35 -15.38 19.83 44.74
N ILE A 36 -16.32 20.21 45.58
CA ILE A 36 -16.35 21.50 46.27
C ILE A 36 -16.06 21.31 47.75
N CYS A 37 -15.46 22.32 48.36
CA CYS A 37 -15.08 22.29 49.78
C CYS A 37 -15.49 23.61 50.42
N ARG A 38 -16.06 23.55 51.63
CA ARG A 38 -16.27 24.73 52.47
C ARG A 38 -15.51 24.61 53.78
N ASN A 39 -15.10 25.76 54.31
CA ASN A 39 -14.45 25.83 55.62
C ASN A 39 -15.48 25.86 56.76
N ALA A 40 -15.01 25.87 58.00
CA ALA A 40 -15.86 25.90 59.20
C ALA A 40 -16.75 27.16 59.33
N SER A 41 -16.49 28.22 58.56
CA SER A 41 -17.37 29.41 58.47
C SER A 41 -18.49 29.26 57.43
N GLY A 42 -18.59 28.10 56.78
CA GLY A 42 -19.57 27.83 55.71
C GLY A 42 -19.19 28.40 54.35
N ARG A 43 -18.01 29.03 54.20
CA ARG A 43 -17.56 29.64 52.95
C ARG A 43 -16.97 28.59 52.01
N VAL A 44 -17.53 28.48 50.80
CA VAL A 44 -16.99 27.63 49.71
C VAL A 44 -15.65 28.19 49.22
N LEU A 45 -14.65 27.32 49.15
CA LEU A 45 -13.29 27.65 48.76
C LEU A 45 -13.11 27.56 47.24
N LYS A 46 -12.23 28.40 46.68
CA LYS A 46 -11.89 28.35 45.24
C LYS A 46 -11.15 27.07 44.84
N LYS A 47 -10.45 26.41 45.76
CA LYS A 47 -9.73 25.15 45.55
C LYS A 47 -9.84 24.29 46.79
N VAL A 48 -10.01 22.98 46.58
CA VAL A 48 -9.96 21.98 47.67
C VAL A 48 -8.50 21.87 48.17
N PRO A 49 -8.22 22.05 49.47
CA PRO A 49 -6.88 21.91 50.02
C PRO A 49 -6.27 20.53 49.76
N ALA A 50 -4.96 20.46 49.51
CA ALA A 50 -4.28 19.21 49.12
C ALA A 50 -4.39 18.09 50.16
N GLN A 51 -4.36 18.43 51.45
CA GLN A 51 -4.53 17.48 52.55
C GLN A 51 -5.94 16.89 52.60
N VAL A 52 -6.96 17.72 52.37
CA VAL A 52 -8.38 17.32 52.36
C VAL A 52 -8.67 16.49 51.11
N ARG A 53 -8.04 16.82 49.98
CA ARG A 53 -8.20 16.08 48.71
C ARG A 53 -7.67 14.63 48.76
N ARG A 54 -6.73 14.32 49.66
CA ARG A 54 -6.15 12.97 49.84
C ARG A 54 -6.89 12.13 50.89
N HIS A 55 -7.93 12.67 51.49
CA HIS A 55 -8.73 11.96 52.48
C HIS A 55 -9.62 10.92 51.80
N GLU A 56 -9.86 9.77 52.43
CA GLU A 56 -10.66 8.66 51.89
C GLU A 56 -12.04 9.13 51.36
N ARG A 57 -12.75 9.95 52.15
CA ARG A 57 -14.03 10.58 51.73
C ARG A 57 -13.91 11.42 50.45
N ALA A 58 -12.79 12.11 50.23
CA ALA A 58 -12.55 12.86 49.01
C ALA A 58 -12.26 11.92 47.83
N GLU A 59 -11.56 10.80 48.05
CA GLU A 59 -11.30 9.78 47.03
C GLU A 59 -12.61 9.13 46.54
N SER A 60 -13.53 8.78 47.44
CA SER A 60 -14.85 8.26 47.07
C SER A 60 -15.69 9.25 46.27
N LEU A 61 -15.74 10.53 46.68
CA LEU A 61 -16.46 11.57 45.95
C LEU A 61 -15.81 11.88 44.59
N LEU A 62 -14.48 11.84 44.50
CA LEU A 62 -13.76 12.00 43.23
C LEU A 62 -14.03 10.83 42.29
N ALA A 63 -14.11 9.59 42.81
CA ALA A 63 -14.48 8.43 42.01
C ALA A 63 -15.92 8.52 41.47
N LEU A 64 -16.88 8.99 42.28
CA LEU A 64 -18.24 9.28 41.81
C LEU A 64 -18.25 10.39 40.75
N ALA A 65 -17.53 11.49 40.97
CA ALA A 65 -17.42 12.59 40.00
C ALA A 65 -16.87 12.11 38.66
N ASP A 66 -15.87 11.24 38.74
CA ASP A 66 -15.19 10.63 37.63
C ASP A 66 -16.13 9.69 36.86
N TRP A 67 -16.88 8.83 37.56
CA TRP A 67 -17.89 7.95 36.96
C TRP A 67 -19.03 8.74 36.29
N LEU A 68 -19.50 9.82 36.92
CA LEU A 68 -20.52 10.71 36.35
C LEU A 68 -20.01 11.46 35.10
N ALA A 69 -18.73 11.83 35.07
CA ALA A 69 -18.12 12.42 33.88
C ALA A 69 -18.09 11.42 32.70
N ASP A 70 -17.76 10.15 32.95
CA ASP A 70 -17.81 9.08 31.94
C ASP A 70 -19.25 8.84 31.47
N HIS A 71 -20.21 8.89 32.40
CA HIS A 71 -21.63 8.78 32.07
C HIS A 71 -22.11 9.92 31.17
N ALA A 72 -21.74 11.16 31.47
CA ALA A 72 -22.07 12.32 30.66
C ALA A 72 -21.45 12.24 29.24
N ALA A 73 -20.21 11.79 29.15
CA ALA A 73 -19.54 11.55 27.87
C ALA A 73 -20.23 10.44 27.06
N HIS A 74 -20.65 9.36 27.73
CA HIS A 74 -21.39 8.26 27.11
C HIS A 74 -22.75 8.72 26.56
N ALA A 75 -23.53 9.47 27.35
CA ALA A 75 -24.83 10.01 26.92
C ALA A 75 -24.71 10.89 25.68
N ARG A 76 -23.71 11.78 25.65
CA ARG A 76 -23.39 12.61 24.48
C ARG A 76 -23.00 11.78 23.26
N ALA A 77 -22.12 10.79 23.45
CA ALA A 77 -21.65 9.95 22.36
C ALA A 77 -22.78 9.08 21.75
N GLU A 78 -23.70 8.59 22.58
CA GLU A 78 -24.86 7.84 22.11
C GLU A 78 -25.84 8.72 21.32
N ALA A 79 -26.14 9.93 21.82
CA ALA A 79 -26.95 10.90 21.08
C ALA A 79 -26.29 11.32 19.75
N GLU A 80 -24.95 11.47 19.71
CA GLU A 80 -24.21 11.73 18.47
C GLU A 80 -24.25 10.52 17.51
N ARG A 81 -24.21 9.28 18.02
CA ARG A 81 -24.40 8.07 17.20
C ARG A 81 -25.79 8.04 16.57
N TRP A 82 -26.84 8.34 17.33
CA TRP A 82 -28.20 8.44 16.79
C TRP A 82 -28.29 9.47 15.66
N MET A 83 -27.62 10.62 15.83
CA MET A 83 -27.57 11.69 14.82
C MET A 83 -26.78 11.32 13.56
N THR A 84 -25.53 10.87 13.74
CA THR A 84 -24.60 10.59 12.62
C THR A 84 -25.09 9.49 11.70
N ARG A 85 -25.94 8.60 12.21
CA ARG A 85 -26.55 7.49 11.45
C ARG A 85 -28.05 7.67 11.19
N SER A 86 -28.68 8.71 11.74
CA SER A 86 -30.13 8.93 11.70
C SER A 86 -30.92 7.67 12.11
N LEU A 87 -30.49 7.04 13.22
CA LEU A 87 -31.09 5.80 13.71
C LEU A 87 -32.48 6.06 14.29
N PRO A 88 -33.41 5.09 14.19
CA PRO A 88 -34.64 5.15 14.96
C PRO A 88 -34.35 4.94 16.44
N VAL A 89 -34.99 5.76 17.25
CA VAL A 89 -34.90 5.79 18.71
C VAL A 89 -36.33 5.67 19.26
N PRO A 90 -36.60 4.71 20.17
CA PRO A 90 -37.91 4.62 20.81
C PRO A 90 -38.23 5.91 21.57
N ALA A 91 -39.40 6.51 21.35
CA ALA A 91 -39.81 7.70 22.09
C ALA A 91 -39.89 7.43 23.61
N ARG A 92 -40.20 6.19 24.01
CA ARG A 92 -40.11 5.72 25.40
C ARG A 92 -38.69 5.80 25.99
N LEU A 93 -37.65 5.57 25.19
CA LEU A 93 -36.27 5.66 25.64
C LEU A 93 -35.91 7.11 25.94
N MET A 94 -36.28 8.06 25.05
CA MET A 94 -36.04 9.49 25.29
C MET A 94 -36.70 9.98 26.58
N ARG A 95 -37.93 9.56 26.85
CA ARG A 95 -38.65 9.85 28.11
C ARG A 95 -37.98 9.21 29.32
N ALA A 96 -37.52 7.97 29.20
CA ALA A 96 -36.92 7.24 30.31
C ALA A 96 -35.60 7.87 30.79
N VAL A 97 -34.82 8.45 29.88
CA VAL A 97 -33.53 9.11 30.20
C VAL A 97 -33.66 10.59 30.52
N TRP A 98 -34.78 11.24 30.19
CA TRP A 98 -34.99 12.69 30.42
C TRP A 98 -34.84 13.18 31.89
N PRO A 99 -35.19 12.38 32.93
CA PRO A 99 -34.95 12.76 34.33
C PRO A 99 -33.46 12.89 34.68
N ASP A 100 -32.57 12.34 33.86
CA ASP A 100 -31.13 12.46 34.06
C ASP A 100 -30.60 13.78 33.50
N PRO A 101 -29.91 14.60 34.31
CA PRO A 101 -29.45 15.91 33.87
C PRO A 101 -28.39 15.85 32.76
N TYR A 102 -27.59 14.79 32.69
CA TYR A 102 -26.57 14.60 31.67
C TYR A 102 -27.17 14.15 30.34
N TRP A 103 -28.13 13.22 30.37
CA TRP A 103 -28.91 12.85 29.18
C TRP A 103 -29.75 14.01 28.67
N ARG A 104 -30.45 14.71 29.56
CA ARG A 104 -31.22 15.90 29.21
C ARG A 104 -30.33 16.92 28.51
N ARG A 105 -29.15 17.23 29.07
CA ARG A 105 -28.19 18.15 28.42
C ARG A 105 -27.74 17.67 27.04
N ALA A 106 -27.52 16.37 26.85
CA ALA A 106 -27.14 15.81 25.55
C ALA A 106 -28.25 15.92 24.49
N LEU A 107 -29.51 15.77 24.89
CA LEU A 107 -30.69 15.70 24.02
C LEU A 107 -31.41 17.04 23.81
N HIS A 108 -31.25 17.97 24.75
CA HIS A 108 -31.92 19.27 24.73
C HIS A 108 -31.54 20.05 23.46
N HIS A 109 -32.56 20.60 22.81
CA HIS A 109 -32.48 21.32 21.53
C HIS A 109 -31.94 20.52 20.34
N LEU A 110 -31.86 19.18 20.40
CA LEU A 110 -31.68 18.41 19.17
C LEU A 110 -32.94 18.49 18.33
N VAL A 111 -32.78 18.70 17.02
CA VAL A 111 -33.85 18.53 16.05
C VAL A 111 -34.15 17.04 15.98
N ILE A 112 -35.37 16.66 16.31
CA ILE A 112 -35.89 15.30 16.17
C ILE A 112 -37.05 15.26 15.17
N ALA A 113 -37.22 14.13 14.48
CA ALA A 113 -38.27 13.92 13.49
C ALA A 113 -38.98 12.58 13.75
N PRO A 114 -40.29 12.46 13.45
CA PRO A 114 -40.97 11.17 13.39
C PRO A 114 -40.26 10.20 12.44
N TYR A 115 -40.16 8.93 12.83
CA TYR A 115 -39.59 7.88 11.99
C TYR A 115 -40.67 6.90 11.54
N GLY A 116 -40.86 6.78 10.23
CA GLY A 116 -41.92 5.99 9.62
C GLY A 116 -41.60 4.50 9.49
N PRO A 117 -42.63 3.63 9.33
CA PRO A 117 -42.46 2.19 9.09
C PRO A 117 -41.85 1.87 7.73
N ASP A 118 -41.87 2.83 6.80
CA ASP A 118 -41.16 2.81 5.51
C ASP A 118 -39.63 3.00 5.68
N GLY A 119 -39.16 3.24 6.91
CA GLY A 119 -37.74 3.43 7.22
C GLY A 119 -37.22 4.82 6.88
N SER A 120 -38.10 5.82 6.73
CA SER A 120 -37.74 7.20 6.43
C SER A 120 -38.03 8.17 7.59
N ALA A 121 -37.28 9.26 7.66
CA ALA A 121 -37.47 10.33 8.63
C ALA A 121 -38.38 11.41 8.05
N ASP A 122 -39.49 11.73 8.73
CA ASP A 122 -40.39 12.81 8.32
C ASP A 122 -39.85 14.17 8.81
N VAL A 123 -38.88 14.70 8.07
CA VAL A 123 -38.24 15.99 8.39
C VAL A 123 -39.20 17.18 8.31
N SER A 124 -40.37 17.03 7.68
CA SER A 124 -41.39 18.09 7.61
C SER A 124 -42.06 18.34 8.96
N ARG A 125 -42.09 17.33 9.82
CA ARG A 125 -42.62 17.38 11.20
C ARG A 125 -41.51 17.47 12.24
N ALA A 126 -40.30 17.84 11.84
CA ALA A 126 -39.18 17.95 12.76
C ALA A 126 -39.30 19.17 13.69
N GLY A 127 -38.65 19.12 14.85
CA GLY A 127 -38.56 20.26 15.77
C GLY A 127 -37.46 20.09 16.83
N LEU A 128 -37.06 21.19 17.46
CA LEU A 128 -36.12 21.21 18.58
C LEU A 128 -36.75 20.60 19.83
N LEU A 129 -36.17 19.53 20.38
CA LEU A 129 -36.65 18.88 21.60
C LEU A 129 -36.48 19.81 22.82
N VAL A 130 -37.59 20.19 23.44
CA VAL A 130 -37.61 21.08 24.61
C VAL A 130 -38.04 20.37 25.89
N ASP A 131 -38.88 19.34 25.81
CA ASP A 131 -39.31 18.56 26.98
C ASP A 131 -39.75 17.12 26.63
N ALA A 132 -39.38 16.17 27.49
CA ALA A 132 -39.80 14.76 27.43
C ALA A 132 -40.17 14.20 28.84
N GLY A 133 -40.43 15.07 29.82
CA GLY A 133 -40.72 14.69 31.21
C GLY A 133 -42.14 14.15 31.46
N PRO A 134 -42.44 13.72 32.70
CA PRO A 134 -43.71 13.08 33.07
C PRO A 134 -44.98 13.95 32.94
N GLY A 135 -44.84 15.27 32.72
CA GLY A 135 -45.95 16.17 32.37
C GLY A 135 -46.37 16.10 30.89
N ALA A 136 -45.61 15.39 30.05
CA ALA A 136 -45.86 15.21 28.62
C ALA A 136 -46.58 13.86 28.37
N ALA A 137 -47.77 13.71 28.96
CA ALA A 137 -48.49 12.43 29.02
C ALA A 137 -48.73 11.78 27.64
N ASP A 138 -48.75 12.56 26.55
CA ASP A 138 -49.08 12.08 25.20
C ASP A 138 -48.04 12.42 24.11
N GLY A 139 -46.77 12.75 24.41
CA GLY A 139 -45.75 12.93 23.34
C GLY A 139 -44.47 13.68 23.71
N LEU A 140 -43.48 13.71 22.82
CA LEU A 140 -42.25 14.51 22.97
C LEU A 140 -42.53 15.96 22.52
N ARG A 141 -42.28 16.96 23.38
CA ARG A 141 -42.52 18.36 23.02
C ARG A 141 -41.36 18.93 22.22
N VAL A 142 -41.66 19.43 21.03
CA VAL A 142 -40.68 20.03 20.11
C VAL A 142 -41.12 21.42 19.66
N VAL A 143 -40.15 22.26 19.28
CA VAL A 143 -40.41 23.56 18.65
C VAL A 143 -39.94 23.51 17.20
N SER A 144 -40.87 23.63 16.26
CA SER A 144 -40.55 23.85 14.85
C SER A 144 -40.52 25.35 14.54
N PRO A 145 -40.00 25.76 13.38
CA PRO A 145 -40.10 27.14 12.93
C PRO A 145 -41.55 27.67 12.78
N GLU A 146 -42.55 26.79 12.79
CA GLU A 146 -43.98 27.10 12.70
C GLU A 146 -44.66 27.17 14.09
N GLY A 147 -44.00 26.70 15.16
CA GLY A 147 -44.52 26.75 16.53
C GLY A 147 -44.19 25.52 17.38
N GLU A 148 -44.76 25.43 18.58
CA GLU A 148 -44.64 24.26 19.47
C GLU A 148 -45.55 23.12 18.96
N VAL A 149 -45.00 21.91 18.88
CA VAL A 149 -45.66 20.69 18.39
C VAL A 149 -45.37 19.55 19.38
N SER A 150 -46.35 18.68 19.61
CA SER A 150 -46.15 17.41 20.34
C SER A 150 -45.99 16.26 19.35
N LEU A 151 -44.91 15.48 19.48
CA LEU A 151 -44.67 14.28 18.69
C LEU A 151 -45.16 13.04 19.46
N ASP A 152 -46.36 12.57 19.13
CA ASP A 152 -46.92 11.31 19.61
C ASP A 152 -46.66 10.17 18.61
N VAL A 153 -45.45 9.62 18.63
CA VAL A 153 -45.02 8.55 17.73
C VAL A 153 -44.15 7.52 18.46
N PRO A 154 -44.19 6.23 18.08
CA PRO A 154 -43.43 5.19 18.77
C PRO A 154 -41.91 5.31 18.55
N LEU A 155 -41.51 5.79 17.36
CA LEU A 155 -40.13 5.95 16.95
C LEU A 155 -39.90 7.38 16.47
N VAL A 156 -38.78 7.95 16.89
CA VAL A 156 -38.24 9.21 16.38
C VAL A 156 -36.82 8.98 15.89
N THR A 157 -36.27 9.94 15.17
CA THR A 157 -34.84 9.96 14.85
C THR A 157 -34.27 11.34 15.09
N VAL A 158 -32.96 11.41 15.31
CA VAL A 158 -32.18 12.64 15.25
C VAL A 158 -31.61 12.71 13.84
N PRO A 159 -32.21 13.45 12.88
CA PRO A 159 -31.70 13.51 11.51
C PRO A 159 -30.29 14.12 11.45
N HIS A 160 -29.45 13.55 10.58
CA HIS A 160 -28.16 14.14 10.23
C HIS A 160 -28.41 15.53 9.59
N PRO A 161 -27.61 16.58 9.88
CA PRO A 161 -27.84 17.94 9.38
C PRO A 161 -27.89 18.06 7.85
N VAL A 162 -27.24 17.17 7.11
CA VAL A 162 -27.34 17.11 5.64
C VAL A 162 -28.78 16.81 5.16
N LEU A 163 -29.58 16.11 5.95
CA LEU A 163 -30.97 15.75 5.64
C LEU A 163 -31.96 16.86 5.99
N LEU A 164 -31.57 17.79 6.86
CA LEU A 164 -32.36 18.99 7.17
C LEU A 164 -32.29 20.04 6.07
N ALA A 165 -31.43 19.84 5.07
CA ALA A 165 -31.14 20.81 4.02
C ALA A 165 -30.73 20.12 2.69
N PRO A 166 -31.58 19.26 2.10
CA PRO A 166 -31.23 18.45 0.94
C PRO A 166 -30.93 19.29 -0.32
N ASP A 167 -31.56 20.46 -0.47
CA ASP A 167 -31.48 21.29 -1.67
C ASP A 167 -30.54 22.51 -1.56
N GLY A 168 -29.99 22.82 -0.38
CA GLY A 168 -29.31 24.10 -0.18
C GLY A 168 -28.92 24.45 1.25
N SER A 169 -28.11 25.49 1.47
CA SER A 169 -27.71 25.96 2.82
C SER A 169 -28.84 26.68 3.58
N GLU A 170 -29.86 27.16 2.87
CA GLU A 170 -30.91 28.02 3.46
C GLU A 170 -31.75 27.29 4.51
N GLY A 171 -32.02 25.99 4.30
CA GLY A 171 -32.76 25.14 5.24
C GLY A 171 -32.05 24.98 6.58
N LEU A 172 -30.74 24.72 6.56
CA LEU A 172 -29.94 24.57 7.79
C LEU A 172 -29.81 25.89 8.56
N GLU A 173 -29.71 27.01 7.85
CA GLU A 173 -29.61 28.34 8.48
C GLU A 173 -30.92 28.77 9.17
N ARG A 174 -32.07 28.31 8.68
CA ARG A 174 -33.36 28.48 9.36
C ARG A 174 -33.36 27.81 10.74
N TRP A 175 -32.86 26.58 10.81
CA TRP A 175 -32.74 25.85 12.07
C TRP A 175 -31.76 26.50 13.05
N ARG A 176 -30.63 27.02 12.57
CA ARG A 176 -29.65 27.74 13.42
C ARG A 176 -30.22 28.99 14.05
N ARG A 177 -30.96 29.81 13.27
CA ARG A 177 -31.66 30.98 13.82
C ARG A 177 -32.70 30.61 14.88
N LEU A 178 -33.43 29.51 14.68
CA LEU A 178 -34.38 29.00 15.69
C LEU A 178 -33.64 28.58 16.96
N LEU A 179 -32.54 27.84 16.84
CA LEU A 179 -31.71 27.44 17.98
C LEU A 179 -31.18 28.66 18.76
N ASP A 180 -30.70 29.69 18.08
CA ASP A 180 -30.20 30.91 18.72
C ASP A 180 -31.30 31.65 19.51
N ALA A 181 -32.56 31.61 19.05
CA ALA A 181 -33.70 32.13 19.79
C ALA A 181 -33.98 31.38 21.11
N TYR A 182 -33.51 30.12 21.22
CA TYR A 182 -33.62 29.27 22.40
C TYR A 182 -32.28 29.13 23.17
N GLY A 183 -31.36 30.07 22.97
CA GLY A 183 -30.10 30.14 23.73
C GLY A 183 -28.87 29.56 23.01
N GLY A 184 -29.03 28.99 21.81
CA GLY A 184 -27.89 28.64 20.95
C GLY A 184 -27.14 27.36 21.34
N GLU A 185 -27.52 26.69 22.43
CA GLU A 185 -26.80 25.55 23.00
C GLU A 185 -27.38 24.21 22.57
N GLN A 186 -26.50 23.28 22.14
CA GLN A 186 -26.81 21.87 21.95
C GLN A 186 -25.74 21.01 22.62
N GLY A 187 -26.13 19.97 23.36
CA GLY A 187 -25.17 19.03 23.95
C GLY A 187 -24.43 18.18 22.93
N VAL A 188 -25.06 17.90 21.79
CA VAL A 188 -24.45 17.33 20.58
C VAL A 188 -24.49 18.38 19.48
N GLU A 189 -23.35 18.59 18.81
CA GLU A 189 -23.24 19.54 17.71
C GLU A 189 -23.97 18.99 16.47
N GLN A 190 -25.28 19.23 16.36
CA GLN A 190 -26.09 18.82 15.21
C GLN A 190 -26.16 19.95 14.18
N LEU A 191 -26.69 21.11 14.54
CA LEU A 191 -26.95 22.20 13.58
C LEU A 191 -25.69 22.99 13.20
N ARG A 192 -24.69 22.99 14.08
CA ARG A 192 -23.39 23.64 13.85
C ARG A 192 -22.36 22.71 13.19
N ARG A 193 -22.65 21.41 13.10
CA ARG A 193 -21.79 20.43 12.42
C ARG A 193 -21.53 20.83 10.97
N THR A 194 -20.28 20.70 10.55
CA THR A 194 -19.88 20.90 9.15
C THR A 194 -20.52 19.85 8.23
N VAL A 195 -21.22 20.32 7.19
CA VAL A 195 -21.85 19.48 6.16
C VAL A 195 -21.07 19.60 4.85
N TRP A 196 -20.69 18.46 4.27
CA TRP A 196 -19.98 18.40 2.99
C TRP A 196 -20.95 17.94 1.89
N ARG A 197 -21.15 18.79 0.87
CA ARG A 197 -22.16 18.53 -0.17
C ARG A 197 -21.63 17.60 -1.25
N ARG A 198 -22.46 16.66 -1.68
CA ARG A 198 -22.17 15.80 -2.83
C ARG A 198 -22.32 16.59 -4.13
N PRO A 199 -21.30 16.66 -5.01
CA PRO A 199 -21.44 17.28 -6.32
C PRO A 199 -22.27 16.38 -7.24
N SER A 200 -22.91 16.98 -8.24
CA SER A 200 -23.74 16.30 -9.25
C SER A 200 -22.94 15.67 -10.40
N ALA A 201 -21.63 15.91 -10.48
CA ALA A 201 -20.74 15.40 -11.52
C ALA A 201 -19.30 15.26 -11.01
N ALA A 202 -18.50 14.43 -11.67
CA ALA A 202 -17.04 14.38 -11.50
C ALA A 202 -16.34 15.43 -12.40
N PRO A 203 -15.18 15.99 -12.00
CA PRO A 203 -14.47 17.00 -12.79
C PRO A 203 -13.84 16.40 -14.08
N VAL A 204 -13.56 17.24 -15.09
CA VAL A 204 -12.92 16.83 -16.36
C VAL A 204 -11.47 16.38 -16.14
N ARG A 205 -11.08 15.22 -16.68
CA ARG A 205 -9.74 14.64 -16.48
C ARG A 205 -8.63 15.45 -17.17
N ARG A 206 -7.54 15.71 -16.44
CA ARG A 206 -6.24 16.13 -17.01
C ARG A 206 -5.11 15.10 -16.78
N HIS A 207 -5.30 14.12 -15.88
CA HIS A 207 -4.33 13.08 -15.53
C HIS A 207 -5.04 11.77 -15.12
N SER A 208 -4.31 10.64 -15.12
CA SER A 208 -4.74 9.26 -14.81
C SER A 208 -5.01 8.99 -13.32
N ARG A 209 -5.78 9.88 -12.68
CA ARG A 209 -6.15 9.79 -11.27
C ARG A 209 -7.63 9.37 -11.09
N TRP A 210 -7.97 8.69 -10.00
CA TRP A 210 -9.14 7.79 -9.93
C TRP A 210 -10.20 8.21 -8.89
N GLY A 211 -9.97 9.25 -8.08
CA GLY A 211 -10.87 9.63 -6.97
C GLY A 211 -11.12 11.14 -6.74
N VAL A 212 -11.65 11.48 -5.56
CA VAL A 212 -11.83 12.86 -5.07
C VAL A 212 -10.47 13.44 -4.69
N SER A 213 -9.97 14.36 -5.51
CA SER A 213 -8.65 14.98 -5.39
C SER A 213 -8.60 16.22 -4.49
N ALA A 214 -9.71 16.56 -3.81
CA ALA A 214 -9.79 17.75 -2.96
C ALA A 214 -8.76 17.75 -1.81
N PHE A 215 -8.35 16.57 -1.36
CA PHE A 215 -7.47 16.38 -0.19
C PHE A 215 -6.11 15.76 -0.57
N ASP A 216 -5.73 15.86 -1.84
CA ASP A 216 -4.49 15.25 -2.34
C ASP A 216 -3.23 15.94 -1.78
N GLY A 217 -2.23 15.13 -1.42
CA GLY A 217 -0.88 15.56 -1.06
C GLY A 217 -0.71 16.12 0.35
N ALA A 218 -1.46 15.63 1.34
CA ALA A 218 -1.24 15.99 2.74
C ALA A 218 -0.11 15.14 3.36
N GLU A 219 0.98 15.78 3.82
CA GLU A 219 2.12 15.08 4.42
C GLU A 219 2.05 15.11 5.95
N PHE A 220 2.53 14.01 6.54
CA PHE A 220 2.65 13.78 7.98
C PHE A 220 4.06 13.31 8.27
N ASP A 221 4.72 13.89 9.25
CA ASP A 221 6.07 13.51 9.67
C ASP A 221 6.06 12.21 10.49
N SER A 222 4.90 11.81 11.01
CA SER A 222 4.72 10.62 11.84
C SER A 222 3.56 9.76 11.38
N GLY A 223 3.88 8.57 10.87
CA GLY A 223 2.91 7.53 10.50
C GLY A 223 2.07 7.06 11.68
N ALA A 224 2.65 6.99 12.88
CA ALA A 224 1.90 6.66 14.11
C ALA A 224 0.87 7.76 14.46
N ARG A 225 1.19 9.04 14.21
CA ARG A 225 0.25 10.15 14.39
C ARG A 225 -0.88 10.06 13.37
N PHE A 226 -0.56 9.75 12.12
CA PHE A 226 -1.55 9.54 11.06
C PHE A 226 -2.45 8.33 11.34
N GLU A 227 -1.88 7.18 11.72
CA GLU A 227 -2.63 5.98 12.15
C GLU A 227 -3.61 6.28 13.27
N ARG A 228 -3.18 7.01 14.31
CA ARG A 228 -4.09 7.44 15.39
C ARG A 228 -5.24 8.28 14.88
N ALA A 229 -4.96 9.21 13.96
CA ALA A 229 -5.99 10.05 13.36
C ALA A 229 -6.99 9.21 12.52
N VAL A 230 -6.51 8.20 11.78
CA VAL A 230 -7.33 7.23 11.05
C VAL A 230 -8.19 6.38 11.99
N SER A 231 -7.60 5.82 13.04
CA SER A 231 -8.31 4.99 14.03
C SER A 231 -9.37 5.77 14.81
N ARG A 232 -9.15 7.06 15.08
CA ARG A 232 -10.14 7.95 15.72
C ARG A 232 -11.47 8.00 14.97
N PHE A 233 -11.44 7.83 13.64
CA PHE A 233 -12.63 7.79 12.80
C PHE A 233 -13.09 6.36 12.45
N GLY A 234 -12.62 5.35 13.18
CA GLY A 234 -12.95 3.95 12.93
C GLY A 234 -12.27 3.36 11.71
N GLY A 235 -11.24 4.03 11.16
CA GLY A 235 -10.49 3.55 10.01
C GLY A 235 -9.34 2.61 10.37
N ARG A 236 -8.89 1.82 9.39
CA ARG A 236 -7.69 0.97 9.52
C ARG A 236 -6.79 1.13 8.30
N ILE A 237 -5.48 1.15 8.50
CA ILE A 237 -4.50 1.13 7.40
C ILE A 237 -4.21 -0.31 7.01
N ARG A 238 -4.28 -0.62 5.71
CA ARG A 238 -3.87 -1.90 5.12
C ARG A 238 -3.00 -1.59 3.90
N GLY A 239 -1.71 -1.95 3.98
CA GLY A 239 -0.74 -1.57 2.95
C GLY A 239 -0.66 -0.06 2.77
N GLU A 240 -0.80 0.40 1.53
CA GLU A 240 -0.76 1.82 1.16
C GLU A 240 -2.15 2.48 1.11
N THR A 241 -3.14 1.94 1.85
CA THR A 241 -4.51 2.48 1.87
C THR A 241 -5.09 2.53 3.28
N ALA A 242 -5.72 3.65 3.64
CA ALA A 242 -6.60 3.72 4.81
C ALA A 242 -8.03 3.36 4.39
N HIS A 243 -8.68 2.48 5.15
CA HIS A 243 -10.02 1.98 4.90
C HIS A 243 -10.97 2.47 5.98
N PHE A 244 -12.15 2.93 5.56
CA PHE A 244 -13.23 3.37 6.44
C PHE A 244 -14.55 2.77 5.95
N ASP A 245 -15.37 2.31 6.88
CA ASP A 245 -16.74 1.89 6.60
C ASP A 245 -17.70 2.98 7.08
N VAL A 246 -18.04 3.89 6.17
CA VAL A 246 -18.84 5.07 6.50
C VAL A 246 -20.33 4.69 6.51
N PRO A 247 -21.04 4.89 7.63
CA PRO A 247 -22.45 4.52 7.71
C PRO A 247 -23.33 5.46 6.88
N ALA A 248 -24.34 4.89 6.19
CA ALA A 248 -25.43 5.65 5.58
C ALA A 248 -26.72 4.83 5.48
N GLY A 249 -27.68 5.15 6.35
CA GLY A 249 -28.87 4.31 6.46
C GLY A 249 -28.46 2.86 6.78
N ARG A 250 -28.99 1.90 6.02
CA ARG A 250 -28.72 0.45 6.16
C ARG A 250 -27.36 0.00 5.71
N ALA A 251 -26.77 0.69 4.74
CA ALA A 251 -25.53 0.24 4.10
C ALA A 251 -24.32 0.93 4.74
N ARG A 252 -23.21 0.18 4.80
CA ARG A 252 -21.89 0.75 5.05
C ARG A 252 -21.22 0.98 3.71
N PHE A 253 -20.81 2.21 3.46
CA PHE A 253 -20.15 2.57 2.22
C PHE A 253 -18.63 2.56 2.43
N PRO A 254 -17.90 1.65 1.77
CA PRO A 254 -16.46 1.58 1.91
C PRO A 254 -15.82 2.80 1.25
N MET A 255 -15.21 3.63 2.07
CA MET A 255 -14.37 4.74 1.67
C MET A 255 -12.91 4.37 1.89
N ARG A 256 -12.05 4.71 0.94
CA ARG A 256 -10.61 4.47 1.05
C ARG A 256 -9.84 5.74 0.74
N ILE A 257 -8.66 5.86 1.31
CA ILE A 257 -7.74 6.97 1.11
C ILE A 257 -6.38 6.38 0.71
N ASP A 258 -5.86 6.80 -0.43
CA ASP A 258 -4.57 6.35 -0.93
C ASP A 258 -3.44 7.02 -0.14
N LEU A 259 -2.44 6.23 0.26
CA LEU A 259 -1.33 6.65 1.09
C LEU A 259 0.02 6.31 0.42
N ARG A 260 1.09 6.99 0.83
CA ARG A 260 2.44 6.40 0.86
C ARG A 260 2.80 6.17 2.31
N TRP A 261 2.70 4.92 2.76
CA TRP A 261 2.86 4.55 4.16
C TRP A 261 3.78 3.34 4.28
N GLN A 262 4.83 3.43 5.12
CA GLN A 262 5.83 2.38 5.31
C GLN A 262 5.92 1.91 6.77
N GLY A 263 4.98 2.32 7.61
CA GLY A 263 4.95 1.97 9.02
C GLY A 263 4.76 3.16 9.97
N PRO A 264 4.50 2.90 11.25
CA PRO A 264 4.26 3.93 12.27
C PRO A 264 5.45 4.90 12.48
N MET A 265 6.66 4.45 12.14
CA MET A 265 7.91 5.22 12.31
C MET A 265 8.30 6.03 11.06
N SER A 266 7.53 5.96 9.98
CA SER A 266 7.80 6.65 8.70
C SER A 266 6.89 7.85 8.52
N GLY A 267 7.31 8.85 7.73
CA GLY A 267 6.40 9.89 7.26
C GLY A 267 5.31 9.29 6.36
N THR A 268 4.15 9.94 6.27
CA THR A 268 3.00 9.49 5.46
C THR A 268 2.56 10.59 4.50
N LEU A 269 2.24 10.23 3.27
CA LEU A 269 1.60 11.11 2.30
C LEU A 269 0.18 10.60 2.04
N MET A 270 -0.83 11.41 2.34
CA MET A 270 -2.23 11.18 1.99
C MET A 270 -2.53 11.77 0.60
N ASN A 271 -3.11 10.97 -0.28
CA ASN A 271 -3.49 11.36 -1.64
C ASN A 271 -5.02 11.32 -1.78
N GLU A 272 -5.54 10.64 -2.80
CA GLU A 272 -6.95 10.72 -3.20
C GLU A 272 -7.89 9.89 -2.32
N VAL A 273 -9.14 10.35 -2.22
CA VAL A 273 -10.24 9.63 -1.58
C VAL A 273 -11.09 8.93 -2.63
N PHE A 274 -11.39 7.65 -2.45
CA PHE A 274 -12.19 6.86 -3.38
C PHE A 274 -13.28 6.07 -2.66
N TRP A 275 -14.39 5.85 -3.38
CA TRP A 275 -15.57 5.13 -2.93
C TRP A 275 -15.72 3.86 -3.77
N GLY A 276 -15.64 2.68 -3.13
CA GLY A 276 -15.62 1.39 -3.84
C GLY A 276 -14.21 0.85 -4.14
N PRO A 277 -14.07 -0.14 -5.06
CA PRO A 277 -12.78 -0.69 -5.47
C PRO A 277 -11.83 0.36 -6.03
N ARG A 278 -10.51 0.18 -5.83
CA ARG A 278 -9.45 1.16 -6.18
C ARG A 278 -9.42 1.55 -7.67
N HIS A 279 -10.03 0.76 -8.54
CA HIS A 279 -10.03 0.94 -9.99
C HIS A 279 -11.39 1.34 -10.57
N GLN A 280 -12.41 1.56 -9.73
CA GLN A 280 -13.73 1.96 -10.22
C GLN A 280 -13.69 3.40 -10.71
N LEU A 281 -13.68 3.57 -12.03
CA LEU A 281 -13.76 4.85 -12.73
C LEU A 281 -15.12 5.52 -12.50
N ARG A 282 -15.12 6.76 -11.98
CA ARG A 282 -16.32 7.61 -11.83
C ARG A 282 -16.16 8.86 -12.69
N GLU A 283 -17.01 9.04 -13.70
CA GLU A 283 -16.89 10.13 -14.68
C GLU A 283 -18.24 10.74 -15.06
N GLY A 284 -18.24 12.05 -15.36
CA GLY A 284 -19.40 12.76 -15.91
C GLY A 284 -20.50 13.08 -14.90
N PRO A 285 -21.67 13.54 -15.38
CA PRO A 285 -22.87 13.76 -14.57
C PRO A 285 -23.35 12.47 -13.90
N GLY A 286 -23.79 12.57 -12.63
CA GLY A 286 -24.31 11.44 -11.84
C GLY A 286 -23.24 10.50 -11.30
N ALA A 287 -21.95 10.80 -11.48
CA ALA A 287 -20.83 9.94 -11.09
C ALA A 287 -20.76 9.56 -9.59
N PHE A 288 -21.50 10.26 -8.73
CA PHE A 288 -21.55 10.04 -7.28
C PHE A 288 -22.98 9.72 -6.78
N ASP A 289 -23.95 9.54 -7.67
CA ASP A 289 -25.36 9.49 -7.27
C ASP A 289 -25.74 8.26 -6.43
N ASP A 290 -24.99 7.19 -6.59
CA ASP A 290 -25.04 5.95 -5.80
C ASP A 290 -24.49 6.09 -4.36
N ILE A 291 -23.80 7.19 -4.01
CA ILE A 291 -23.22 7.41 -2.67
C ILE A 291 -24.18 8.24 -1.81
N PRO A 292 -24.81 7.71 -0.74
CA PRO A 292 -25.79 8.46 0.03
C PRO A 292 -25.24 9.75 0.65
N LEU A 293 -26.12 10.75 0.82
CA LEU A 293 -25.72 12.08 1.32
C LEU A 293 -25.03 12.05 2.69
N VAL A 294 -25.49 11.19 3.60
CA VAL A 294 -24.88 11.03 4.93
C VAL A 294 -23.48 10.43 4.81
N ALA A 295 -23.31 9.35 4.04
CA ALA A 295 -22.01 8.73 3.81
C ALA A 295 -21.04 9.72 3.17
N TRP A 296 -21.48 10.42 2.12
CA TRP A 296 -20.66 11.44 1.49
C TRP A 296 -20.22 12.52 2.48
N SER A 297 -21.16 13.09 3.23
CA SER A 297 -20.86 14.17 4.17
C SER A 297 -19.90 13.72 5.27
N GLU A 298 -20.13 12.55 5.87
CA GLU A 298 -19.29 12.03 6.94
C GLU A 298 -17.92 11.54 6.43
N GLY A 299 -17.87 10.91 5.25
CA GLY A 299 -16.61 10.50 4.63
C GLY A 299 -15.72 11.69 4.28
N MET A 300 -16.30 12.73 3.69
CA MET A 300 -15.55 13.97 3.42
C MET A 300 -15.14 14.69 4.70
N ARG A 301 -15.95 14.62 5.77
CA ARG A 301 -15.57 15.16 7.09
C ARG A 301 -14.36 14.43 7.68
N VAL A 302 -14.29 13.11 7.56
CA VAL A 302 -13.11 12.32 7.95
C VAL A 302 -11.89 12.75 7.15
N ALA A 303 -12.00 12.77 5.82
CA ALA A 303 -10.88 13.14 4.95
C ALA A 303 -10.39 14.57 5.19
N ALA A 304 -11.31 15.53 5.37
CA ALA A 304 -11.00 16.91 5.70
C ALA A 304 -10.27 17.04 7.04
N HIS A 305 -10.71 16.32 8.07
CA HIS A 305 -10.06 16.37 9.38
C HIS A 305 -8.64 15.79 9.32
N LEU A 306 -8.43 14.73 8.55
CA LEU A 306 -7.09 14.20 8.30
C LEU A 306 -6.25 15.23 7.54
N TYR A 307 -6.78 15.79 6.46
CA TYR A 307 -6.09 16.80 5.65
C TYR A 307 -5.64 18.02 6.46
N ASP A 308 -6.50 18.54 7.35
CA ASP A 308 -6.16 19.69 8.20
C ASP A 308 -5.23 19.34 9.38
N ALA A 309 -5.05 18.05 9.68
CA ALA A 309 -4.12 17.58 10.70
C ALA A 309 -2.66 17.42 10.20
N ARG A 310 -2.38 17.74 8.92
CA ARG A 310 -1.06 17.66 8.26
C ARG A 310 0.06 18.42 9.01
N ASP A 311 1.30 17.94 8.88
CA ASP A 311 2.50 18.60 9.43
C ASP A 311 3.03 19.60 8.39
N GLY A 312 2.87 20.90 8.65
CA GLY A 312 3.10 22.02 7.70
C GLY A 312 4.51 22.15 7.10
N GLY A 313 4.94 21.22 6.25
CA GLY A 313 6.22 21.26 5.53
C GLY A 313 6.32 22.36 4.45
N TYR A 314 7.51 22.53 3.86
CA TYR A 314 7.87 23.64 2.94
C TYR A 314 6.93 23.84 1.72
N ARG A 315 6.15 22.84 1.30
CA ARG A 315 5.13 22.95 0.23
C ARG A 315 3.70 23.22 0.73
N GLN A 316 3.50 23.35 2.04
CA GLN A 316 2.16 23.34 2.66
C GLN A 316 1.68 24.71 3.14
N GLU A 317 2.57 25.68 3.37
CA GLU A 317 2.18 27.04 3.80
C GLU A 317 1.30 27.77 2.76
N GLU A 318 1.35 27.35 1.49
CA GLU A 318 0.54 27.91 0.40
C GLU A 318 -0.75 27.11 0.10
N ARG A 319 -1.00 25.99 0.79
CA ARG A 319 -2.18 25.14 0.52
C ARG A 319 -3.40 25.59 1.33
N PRO A 320 -4.59 25.66 0.69
CA PRO A 320 -5.82 26.04 1.37
C PRO A 320 -6.20 25.05 2.50
N ASP A 321 -7.01 25.50 3.45
CA ASP A 321 -7.69 24.59 4.38
C ASP A 321 -8.63 23.62 3.62
N ALA A 322 -9.05 22.54 4.29
CA ALA A 322 -9.89 21.52 3.67
C ALA A 322 -11.19 22.10 3.05
N SER A 323 -11.78 23.13 3.66
CA SER A 323 -13.02 23.75 3.16
C SER A 323 -12.79 24.54 1.87
N ALA A 324 -11.69 25.28 1.78
CA ALA A 324 -11.27 25.99 0.58
C ALA A 324 -10.83 25.02 -0.53
N ALA A 325 -10.08 23.99 -0.20
CA ALA A 325 -9.68 22.94 -1.15
C ALA A 325 -10.91 22.22 -1.76
N TYR A 326 -11.90 21.93 -0.92
CA TYR A 326 -13.14 21.30 -1.37
C TYR A 326 -14.02 22.23 -2.21
N ARG A 327 -14.07 23.54 -1.92
CA ARG A 327 -14.76 24.51 -2.78
C ARG A 327 -14.16 24.56 -4.19
N LEU A 328 -12.83 24.50 -4.32
CA LEU A 328 -12.16 24.40 -5.62
C LEU A 328 -12.53 23.10 -6.34
N PHE A 329 -12.61 21.99 -5.61
CA PHE A 329 -13.10 20.74 -6.17
C PHE A 329 -14.55 20.85 -6.68
N LEU A 330 -15.47 21.41 -5.89
CA LEU A 330 -16.86 21.62 -6.32
C LEU A 330 -16.96 22.54 -7.55
N ALA A 331 -16.14 23.58 -7.64
CA ALA A 331 -16.08 24.45 -8.82
C ALA A 331 -15.68 23.68 -10.09
N ARG A 332 -14.65 22.82 -9.99
CA ARG A 332 -14.24 21.95 -11.11
C ARG A 332 -15.29 20.90 -11.48
N CYS A 333 -16.06 20.40 -10.51
CA CYS A 333 -17.18 19.50 -10.79
C CYS A 333 -18.30 20.22 -11.54
N ALA A 334 -18.57 21.49 -11.22
CA ALA A 334 -19.61 22.28 -11.86
C ALA A 334 -19.32 22.53 -13.36
N GLU A 335 -18.05 22.63 -13.76
CA GLU A 335 -17.63 22.74 -15.16
C GLU A 335 -18.08 21.54 -16.03
N ASN A 336 -18.34 20.38 -15.42
CA ASN A 336 -18.74 19.14 -16.11
C ASN A 336 -20.19 18.71 -15.81
N ALA A 337 -20.95 19.55 -15.12
CA ALA A 337 -22.32 19.25 -14.68
C ALA A 337 -23.38 19.53 -15.76
N GLY A 338 -23.07 19.26 -17.04
CA GLY A 338 -23.89 19.61 -18.22
C GLY A 338 -25.39 19.27 -18.08
N PRO A 339 -26.27 19.81 -18.95
CA PRO A 339 -27.71 19.63 -18.83
C PRO A 339 -28.05 18.13 -18.75
N ARG A 340 -28.78 17.74 -17.69
CA ARG A 340 -29.19 16.35 -17.43
C ARG A 340 -29.81 15.76 -18.71
N ASP A 341 -29.13 14.82 -19.35
CA ASP A 341 -29.70 14.04 -20.42
C ASP A 341 -30.67 13.03 -19.79
N ALA A 342 -31.95 13.39 -19.77
CA ALA A 342 -33.03 12.57 -19.22
C ALA A 342 -33.18 11.22 -19.96
N SER A 343 -32.50 11.02 -21.11
CA SER A 343 -32.52 9.78 -21.89
C SER A 343 -31.42 8.78 -21.52
N ARG A 344 -30.41 9.20 -20.74
CA ARG A 344 -29.38 8.31 -20.14
C ARG A 344 -29.69 7.94 -18.69
N ALA A 345 -30.81 8.40 -18.16
CA ALA A 345 -31.41 7.79 -16.98
C ALA A 345 -31.72 6.32 -17.32
N PRO A 346 -31.31 5.33 -16.51
CA PRO A 346 -32.02 4.05 -16.54
C PRO A 346 -33.51 4.38 -16.40
N GLU A 347 -34.37 3.79 -17.24
CA GLU A 347 -35.82 4.03 -17.21
C GLU A 347 -36.31 3.94 -15.76
N GLY A 348 -36.60 5.09 -15.14
CA GLY A 348 -36.87 5.23 -13.71
C GLY A 348 -36.46 6.58 -13.09
N ALA A 349 -35.40 7.25 -13.56
CA ALA A 349 -34.93 8.48 -12.91
C ALA A 349 -35.66 9.76 -13.38
N ARG A 350 -36.79 10.10 -12.74
CA ARG A 350 -37.38 11.45 -12.76
C ARG A 350 -36.62 12.39 -11.81
N PRO A 351 -36.55 13.71 -12.12
CA PRO A 351 -35.97 14.69 -11.21
C PRO A 351 -36.97 14.99 -10.09
N GLY A 352 -36.63 14.60 -8.86
CA GLY A 352 -37.49 14.79 -7.68
C GLY A 352 -38.18 13.49 -7.31
N GLY A 353 -37.45 12.63 -6.61
CA GLY A 353 -37.92 11.33 -6.17
C GLY A 353 -36.74 10.50 -5.73
N VAL A 354 -36.62 10.31 -4.43
CA VAL A 354 -35.87 9.23 -3.82
C VAL A 354 -36.32 7.93 -4.51
N GLY A 355 -35.54 7.44 -5.48
CA GLY A 355 -35.93 6.34 -6.35
C GLY A 355 -35.02 5.14 -6.17
N GLU A 356 -35.57 4.10 -5.54
CA GLU A 356 -35.37 2.69 -5.90
C GLU A 356 -33.92 2.17 -5.78
N THR A 357 -33.37 2.11 -4.56
CA THR A 357 -33.21 0.82 -3.85
C THR A 357 -33.79 0.81 -2.43
N ALA A 358 -34.58 1.82 -2.07
CA ALA A 358 -35.09 2.02 -0.70
C ALA A 358 -36.56 1.58 -0.50
N SER A 359 -36.99 0.44 -1.07
CA SER A 359 -38.38 -0.05 -0.92
C SER A 359 -38.58 -1.16 0.11
N GLU A 360 -37.53 -1.75 0.66
CA GLU A 360 -37.69 -2.62 1.85
C GLU A 360 -37.59 -1.73 3.10
N GLY A 361 -38.19 -2.08 4.24
CA GLY A 361 -37.92 -1.45 5.55
C GLY A 361 -36.58 -1.94 6.12
N TRP A 362 -36.01 -1.29 7.14
CA TRP A 362 -34.82 -1.86 7.78
C TRP A 362 -35.20 -3.24 8.31
N SER A 363 -34.37 -4.25 8.09
CA SER A 363 -34.53 -5.47 8.84
C SER A 363 -34.24 -5.16 10.32
N GLU A 364 -34.88 -5.92 11.20
CA GLU A 364 -34.71 -5.71 12.63
C GLU A 364 -33.28 -6.02 13.09
N GLU A 365 -32.61 -6.94 12.41
CA GLU A 365 -31.22 -7.30 12.63
C GLU A 365 -30.26 -6.17 12.18
N GLU A 366 -30.50 -5.58 11.01
CA GLU A 366 -29.70 -4.44 10.50
C GLU A 366 -29.76 -3.23 11.43
N LEU A 367 -30.92 -2.97 12.04
CA LEU A 367 -31.08 -1.90 13.02
C LEU A 367 -30.24 -2.15 14.27
N LEU A 368 -30.27 -3.37 14.78
CA LEU A 368 -29.49 -3.76 15.95
C LEU A 368 -27.98 -3.68 15.66
N ASP A 369 -27.52 -4.11 14.48
CA ASP A 369 -26.12 -3.98 14.05
C ASP A 369 -25.66 -2.54 13.87
N ALA A 370 -26.56 -1.67 13.44
CA ALA A 370 -26.29 -0.25 13.36
C ALA A 370 -26.25 0.45 14.73
N GLY A 371 -26.55 -0.28 15.81
CA GLY A 371 -26.58 0.22 17.18
C GLY A 371 -27.90 0.90 17.55
N ALA A 372 -28.98 0.66 16.81
CA ALA A 372 -30.30 1.14 17.17
C ALA A 372 -30.86 0.36 18.36
N VAL A 373 -31.81 0.98 19.07
CA VAL A 373 -32.58 0.33 20.12
C VAL A 373 -33.91 -0.13 19.51
N ALA A 374 -34.03 -1.43 19.23
CA ALA A 374 -35.25 -1.98 18.67
C ALA A 374 -36.37 -2.03 19.74
N PRO A 375 -37.64 -1.78 19.38
CA PRO A 375 -38.76 -1.94 20.29
C PRO A 375 -39.01 -3.42 20.64
N GLY A 376 -39.75 -3.68 21.72
CA GLY A 376 -40.10 -5.05 22.15
C GLY A 376 -39.15 -5.68 23.17
N LYS A 377 -39.29 -7.00 23.37
CA LYS A 377 -38.47 -7.86 24.27
C LYS A 377 -37.55 -8.75 23.41
N PRO A 378 -36.35 -9.13 23.89
CA PRO A 378 -35.46 -10.03 23.15
C PRO A 378 -36.13 -11.38 22.91
N SER A 379 -35.85 -11.98 21.74
CA SER A 379 -36.41 -13.26 21.29
C SER A 379 -35.84 -14.48 22.03
N GLY A 380 -34.73 -14.31 22.76
CA GLY A 380 -33.99 -15.38 23.43
C GLY A 380 -32.99 -16.11 22.54
N ALA A 381 -32.83 -15.70 21.27
CA ALA A 381 -31.79 -16.18 20.36
C ALA A 381 -30.41 -15.58 20.71
N ASP A 382 -29.33 -16.31 20.39
CA ASP A 382 -27.96 -15.79 20.45
C ASP A 382 -27.85 -14.55 19.55
N GLY A 383 -27.64 -13.36 20.14
CA GLY A 383 -27.43 -12.13 19.38
C GLY A 383 -28.32 -10.94 19.73
N GLU A 384 -29.24 -11.07 20.70
CA GLU A 384 -30.03 -9.95 21.26
C GLU A 384 -29.90 -9.88 22.79
N ASP A 385 -29.94 -8.67 23.35
CA ASP A 385 -30.02 -8.43 24.80
C ASP A 385 -31.09 -7.38 25.11
N ALA A 386 -31.69 -7.44 26.30
CA ALA A 386 -32.62 -6.42 26.75
C ALA A 386 -31.86 -5.14 27.11
N LEU A 387 -32.27 -3.98 26.60
CA LEU A 387 -31.78 -2.70 27.09
C LEU A 387 -32.61 -2.28 28.31
N THR A 388 -31.96 -2.27 29.45
CA THR A 388 -32.57 -1.98 30.74
C THR A 388 -32.16 -0.59 31.22
N VAL A 389 -33.14 0.19 31.67
CA VAL A 389 -32.93 1.45 32.35
C VAL A 389 -32.76 1.19 33.83
N CYS A 390 -31.58 1.47 34.37
CA CYS A 390 -31.32 1.44 35.81
C CYS A 390 -31.35 2.87 36.36
N ARG A 391 -32.16 3.11 37.40
CA ARG A 391 -32.37 4.44 37.98
C ARG A 391 -31.78 4.51 39.38
N TYR A 392 -31.07 5.60 39.65
CA TYR A 392 -30.43 5.83 40.94
C TYR A 392 -30.78 7.19 41.51
N ASP A 393 -31.22 7.21 42.77
CA ASP A 393 -31.40 8.41 43.56
C ASP A 393 -30.07 8.84 44.19
N TRP A 394 -29.88 10.15 44.26
CA TRP A 394 -28.74 10.77 44.92
C TRP A 394 -29.16 12.12 45.51
N ALA A 395 -28.89 12.32 46.80
CA ALA A 395 -29.37 13.46 47.57
C ALA A 395 -28.89 14.83 47.05
N ALA A 396 -27.83 14.88 46.25
CA ALA A 396 -27.31 16.13 45.68
C ALA A 396 -28.05 16.59 44.40
N LEU A 397 -28.97 15.78 43.86
CA LEU A 397 -29.77 16.14 42.70
C LEU A 397 -31.00 16.97 43.09
N ASP A 398 -31.47 17.81 42.18
CA ASP A 398 -32.73 18.53 42.36
C ASP A 398 -33.94 17.56 42.44
N GLU A 399 -35.02 18.01 43.08
CA GLU A 399 -36.23 17.20 43.27
C GLU A 399 -36.78 16.69 41.92
N GLY A 400 -36.94 15.37 41.80
CA GLY A 400 -37.39 14.70 40.58
C GLY A 400 -36.30 14.33 39.56
N ALA A 401 -35.05 14.78 39.75
CA ALA A 401 -33.91 14.35 38.94
C ALA A 401 -33.30 13.04 39.46
N ARG A 402 -32.82 12.19 38.54
CA ARG A 402 -32.26 10.87 38.86
C ARG A 402 -31.11 10.54 37.93
N ILE A 403 -30.14 9.73 38.36
CA ILE A 403 -29.16 9.20 37.42
C ILE A 403 -29.77 8.01 36.68
N VAL A 404 -29.67 7.99 35.35
CA VAL A 404 -30.30 7.00 34.47
C VAL A 404 -29.26 6.32 33.58
N ARG A 405 -28.97 5.05 33.89
CA ARG A 405 -28.01 4.22 33.14
C ARG A 405 -28.73 3.30 32.16
N LEU A 406 -28.26 3.28 30.91
CA LEU A 406 -28.69 2.33 29.90
C LEU A 406 -27.75 1.13 29.94
N THR A 407 -28.25 -0.01 30.38
CA THR A 407 -27.43 -1.19 30.69
C THR A 407 -28.02 -2.43 30.02
N PRO A 408 -27.21 -3.26 29.33
CA PRO A 408 -27.67 -4.56 28.86
C PRO A 408 -28.22 -5.40 30.02
N GLY A 409 -29.28 -6.18 29.81
CA GLY A 409 -30.04 -6.84 30.88
C GLY A 409 -29.15 -7.73 31.75
N ARG A 410 -28.24 -8.48 31.13
CA ARG A 410 -27.24 -9.30 31.82
C ARG A 410 -26.27 -8.53 32.71
N ALA A 411 -26.10 -7.22 32.51
CA ALA A 411 -25.19 -6.35 33.26
C ALA A 411 -25.91 -5.53 34.34
N ALA A 412 -27.24 -5.55 34.39
CA ALA A 412 -28.01 -4.69 35.29
C ALA A 412 -27.73 -4.97 36.78
N ASP A 413 -27.54 -6.24 37.17
CA ASP A 413 -27.18 -6.60 38.56
C ASP A 413 -25.79 -6.07 38.96
N ALA A 414 -24.82 -6.18 38.05
CA ALA A 414 -23.48 -5.66 38.27
C ALA A 414 -23.49 -4.13 38.35
N GLU A 415 -24.32 -3.45 37.55
CA GLU A 415 -24.48 -2.00 37.61
C GLU A 415 -25.01 -1.52 38.97
N ASP A 416 -25.97 -2.24 39.56
CA ASP A 416 -26.50 -1.89 40.89
C ASP A 416 -25.46 -2.07 42.00
N ILE A 417 -24.60 -3.09 41.90
CA ILE A 417 -23.48 -3.28 42.83
C ILE A 417 -22.49 -2.12 42.72
N VAL A 418 -22.16 -1.71 41.49
CA VAL A 418 -21.26 -0.57 41.22
C VAL A 418 -21.87 0.74 41.74
N ALA A 419 -23.16 0.97 41.47
CA ALA A 419 -23.87 2.17 41.93
C ALA A 419 -23.87 2.28 43.47
N ARG A 420 -24.13 1.18 44.18
CA ARG A 420 -24.06 1.12 45.65
C ARG A 420 -22.66 1.41 46.17
N ALA A 421 -21.63 0.84 45.54
CA ALA A 421 -20.23 1.09 45.91
C ALA A 421 -19.80 2.56 45.68
N LEU A 422 -20.49 3.29 44.80
CA LEU A 422 -20.28 4.72 44.55
C LEU A 422 -21.19 5.64 45.39
N GLY A 423 -22.02 5.09 46.30
CA GLY A 423 -22.90 5.85 47.17
C GLY A 423 -24.24 6.26 46.54
N LEU A 424 -24.61 5.68 45.40
CA LEU A 424 -25.90 5.88 44.75
C LEU A 424 -26.92 4.84 45.25
N THR A 425 -28.20 5.23 45.36
CA THR A 425 -29.25 4.32 45.83
C THR A 425 -30.13 3.89 44.65
N PRO A 426 -30.20 2.58 44.31
CA PRO A 426 -31.12 2.09 43.29
C PRO A 426 -32.58 2.40 43.67
N VAL A 427 -33.34 2.97 42.76
CA VAL A 427 -34.75 3.32 42.98
C VAL A 427 -35.59 2.05 43.04
N THR A 428 -36.30 1.82 44.13
CA THR A 428 -37.12 0.60 44.33
C THR A 428 -38.63 0.81 44.26
N ASP A 429 -39.13 2.05 44.28
CA ASP A 429 -40.55 2.30 44.50
C ASP A 429 -41.36 2.51 43.20
N ALA A 430 -42.50 1.79 43.13
CA ALA A 430 -43.58 1.77 42.13
C ALA A 430 -43.36 1.01 40.79
N GLY A 431 -42.69 -0.15 40.85
CA GLY A 431 -42.45 -1.07 39.73
C GLY A 431 -41.04 -1.65 39.86
N PRO A 432 -40.63 -2.71 39.12
CA PRO A 432 -39.23 -3.12 39.16
C PRO A 432 -38.38 -1.88 38.84
N GLY A 433 -37.42 -1.51 39.70
CA GLY A 433 -36.51 -0.36 39.52
C GLY A 433 -35.70 -0.35 38.21
N ARG A 434 -35.96 -1.36 37.37
CA ARG A 434 -35.45 -1.65 36.06
C ARG A 434 -36.61 -1.69 35.07
N GLU A 435 -36.50 -0.87 34.04
CA GLU A 435 -37.47 -0.85 32.95
C GLU A 435 -36.80 -1.29 31.65
N VAL A 436 -37.39 -2.25 30.93
CA VAL A 436 -36.90 -2.66 29.61
C VAL A 436 -37.44 -1.67 28.56
N VAL A 437 -36.54 -0.86 28.00
CA VAL A 437 -36.87 0.19 27.02
C VAL A 437 -36.55 -0.21 25.58
N GLY A 438 -36.02 -1.42 25.38
CA GLY A 438 -35.81 -1.99 24.06
C GLY A 438 -34.90 -3.20 24.08
N ARG A 439 -34.42 -3.54 22.89
CA ARG A 439 -33.46 -4.60 22.62
C ARG A 439 -32.28 -4.02 21.87
N VAL A 440 -31.11 -4.53 22.16
CA VAL A 440 -29.82 -4.09 21.60
C VAL A 440 -28.99 -5.31 21.25
N ARG A 441 -27.94 -5.12 20.43
CA ARG A 441 -26.90 -6.14 20.33
C ARG A 441 -26.24 -6.34 21.71
N PRO A 442 -25.90 -7.60 22.06
CA PRO A 442 -25.00 -7.94 23.15
C PRO A 442 -23.80 -6.98 23.25
N MET A 443 -23.77 -6.11 24.26
CA MET A 443 -22.59 -5.30 24.57
C MET A 443 -21.79 -5.88 25.72
N PRO A 444 -20.45 -5.76 25.69
CA PRO A 444 -19.61 -6.22 26.78
C PRO A 444 -19.83 -5.34 28.01
N PRO A 445 -19.93 -5.93 29.22
CA PRO A 445 -19.99 -5.15 30.46
C PRO A 445 -18.76 -4.25 30.61
N ALA A 446 -18.94 -3.04 31.17
CA ALA A 446 -17.84 -2.13 31.49
C ALA A 446 -16.89 -2.72 32.55
N PHE A 447 -15.69 -2.16 32.70
CA PHE A 447 -14.65 -2.64 33.64
C PHE A 447 -15.17 -2.99 35.03
N LEU A 448 -15.87 -2.07 35.70
CA LEU A 448 -16.39 -2.31 37.06
C LEU A 448 -17.48 -3.38 37.07
N ALA A 449 -18.29 -3.48 36.02
CA ALA A 449 -19.30 -4.53 35.90
C ALA A 449 -18.66 -5.91 35.67
N ARG A 450 -17.54 -6.00 34.92
CA ARG A 450 -16.75 -7.24 34.79
C ARG A 450 -16.14 -7.65 36.12
N VAL A 451 -15.52 -6.72 36.85
CA VAL A 451 -15.02 -6.99 38.19
C VAL A 451 -16.15 -7.46 39.10
N SER A 452 -17.28 -6.76 39.10
CA SER A 452 -18.43 -7.13 39.92
C SER A 452 -19.00 -8.51 39.61
N ARG A 453 -18.97 -8.95 38.34
CA ARG A 453 -19.39 -10.31 37.98
C ARG A 453 -18.37 -11.37 38.40
N ALA A 454 -17.08 -11.07 38.22
CA ALA A 454 -16.01 -12.01 38.52
C ALA A 454 -15.77 -12.18 40.02
N GLU A 455 -15.84 -11.08 40.78
CA GLU A 455 -15.63 -11.00 42.23
C GLU A 455 -16.26 -9.70 42.81
N PRO A 456 -17.51 -9.73 43.31
CA PRO A 456 -18.19 -8.54 43.84
C PRO A 456 -17.45 -7.84 44.98
N SER A 457 -16.66 -8.58 45.77
CA SER A 457 -15.92 -8.03 46.92
C SER A 457 -14.77 -7.10 46.50
N ASP A 458 -14.26 -7.21 45.28
CA ASP A 458 -13.15 -6.41 44.75
C ASP A 458 -13.60 -5.07 44.13
N VAL A 459 -14.90 -4.77 44.04
CA VAL A 459 -15.42 -3.56 43.36
C VAL A 459 -14.87 -2.26 43.98
N HIS A 460 -14.80 -2.16 45.31
CA HIS A 460 -14.24 -0.98 45.98
C HIS A 460 -12.75 -0.80 45.66
N ARG A 461 -11.99 -1.91 45.60
CA ARG A 461 -10.58 -1.89 45.23
C ARG A 461 -10.40 -1.49 43.77
N ALA A 462 -11.27 -1.97 42.88
CA ALA A 462 -11.27 -1.62 41.45
C ALA A 462 -11.60 -0.14 41.20
N ILE A 463 -12.50 0.45 42.00
CA ILE A 463 -12.77 1.90 41.95
C ILE A 463 -11.49 2.71 42.20
N GLY A 464 -10.64 2.29 43.15
CA GLY A 464 -9.34 2.91 43.42
C GLY A 464 -8.35 2.87 42.24
N LEU A 465 -8.55 1.95 41.28
CA LEU A 465 -7.68 1.79 40.10
C LEU A 465 -8.13 2.63 38.90
N LEU A 466 -9.33 3.23 38.93
CA LEU A 466 -9.87 4.03 37.82
C LEU A 466 -8.95 5.21 37.46
N GLY A 467 -8.38 5.88 38.47
CA GLY A 467 -7.42 6.97 38.25
C GLY A 467 -6.16 6.52 37.50
N GLN A 468 -5.69 5.30 37.75
CA GLN A 468 -4.55 4.71 37.03
C GLN A 468 -4.92 4.33 35.61
N LEU A 469 -6.09 3.71 35.39
CA LEU A 469 -6.58 3.38 34.04
C LEU A 469 -6.79 4.64 33.18
N ARG A 470 -7.25 5.74 33.77
CA ARG A 470 -7.37 7.05 33.10
C ARG A 470 -6.02 7.68 32.79
N THR A 471 -5.09 7.59 33.73
CA THR A 471 -3.70 8.02 33.50
C THR A 471 -3.07 7.17 32.39
N CYS A 472 -3.38 5.88 32.33
CA CYS A 472 -3.00 5.00 31.24
C CYS A 472 -3.60 5.49 29.91
N ALA A 473 -4.91 5.74 29.84
CA ALA A 473 -5.58 6.22 28.62
C ALA A 473 -5.00 7.55 28.10
N THR A 474 -4.85 8.53 29.00
CA THR A 474 -4.27 9.84 28.65
C THR A 474 -2.81 9.74 28.22
N THR A 475 -2.01 8.93 28.92
CA THR A 475 -0.60 8.71 28.57
C THR A 475 -0.47 7.92 27.26
N ALA A 476 -1.35 6.94 27.03
CA ALA A 476 -1.32 6.08 25.86
C ALA A 476 -1.50 6.85 24.55
N ALA A 477 -2.26 7.95 24.58
CA ALA A 477 -2.43 8.84 23.43
C ALA A 477 -1.11 9.43 22.88
N THR A 478 -0.08 9.57 23.73
CA THR A 478 1.22 10.17 23.34
C THR A 478 2.41 9.22 23.53
N LYS A 479 2.38 8.37 24.55
CA LYS A 479 3.48 7.50 25.01
C LYS A 479 2.95 6.11 25.41
N PRO A 480 2.41 5.32 24.47
CA PRO A 480 1.77 4.02 24.74
C PRO A 480 2.67 3.04 25.48
N GLY A 481 3.95 2.95 25.11
CA GLY A 481 4.90 2.07 25.82
C GLY A 481 5.18 2.49 27.27
N ARG A 482 5.10 3.79 27.59
CA ARG A 482 5.22 4.27 28.98
C ARG A 482 3.95 3.98 29.77
N ALA A 483 2.79 4.15 29.15
CA ALA A 483 1.49 3.83 29.75
C ALA A 483 1.42 2.35 30.14
N ALA A 484 1.77 1.44 29.21
CA ALA A 484 1.82 -0.01 29.45
C ALA A 484 2.69 -0.35 30.66
N LYS A 485 3.97 0.08 30.66
CA LYS A 485 4.91 -0.20 31.75
C LYS A 485 4.46 0.39 33.09
N SER A 486 3.86 1.57 33.09
CA SER A 486 3.35 2.20 34.31
C SER A 486 2.17 1.44 34.88
N LEU A 487 1.29 0.90 34.02
CA LEU A 487 0.16 0.09 34.45
C LEU A 487 0.64 -1.27 34.99
N GLU A 488 1.55 -1.95 34.30
CA GLU A 488 2.17 -3.21 34.77
C GLU A 488 2.77 -3.05 36.16
N ALA A 489 3.57 -2.00 36.37
CA ALA A 489 4.18 -1.72 37.67
C ALA A 489 3.15 -1.48 38.78
N SER A 490 2.01 -0.88 38.44
CA SER A 490 0.93 -0.60 39.40
C SER A 490 0.10 -1.85 39.74
N VAL A 491 0.01 -2.80 38.81
CA VAL A 491 -0.75 -4.05 38.98
C VAL A 491 0.09 -5.18 39.60
N ALA A 492 1.42 -5.12 39.50
CA ALA A 492 2.31 -6.18 40.01
C ALA A 492 2.03 -6.65 41.46
N PRO A 493 1.68 -5.77 42.44
CA PRO A 493 1.30 -6.23 43.78
C PRO A 493 0.01 -7.07 43.80
N LEU A 494 -0.96 -6.70 42.94
CA LEU A 494 -2.26 -7.35 42.86
C LEU A 494 -2.20 -8.77 42.28
N GLU A 495 -1.15 -9.10 41.50
CA GLU A 495 -1.03 -10.44 40.90
C GLU A 495 -1.03 -11.56 41.96
N LYS A 496 -0.57 -11.28 43.18
CA LYS A 496 -0.60 -12.23 44.30
C LYS A 496 -1.81 -12.02 45.23
N GLU A 497 -2.20 -10.78 45.46
CA GLU A 497 -3.24 -10.42 46.44
C GLU A 497 -4.66 -10.59 45.90
N ALA A 498 -4.87 -10.32 44.61
CA ALA A 498 -6.15 -10.38 43.92
C ALA A 498 -5.95 -10.70 42.43
N PRO A 499 -5.54 -11.94 42.08
CA PRO A 499 -5.16 -12.30 40.71
C PRO A 499 -6.28 -12.10 39.67
N ARG A 500 -7.56 -12.29 40.04
CA ARG A 500 -8.71 -12.01 39.15
C ARG A 500 -8.83 -10.53 38.81
N LEU A 501 -8.68 -9.66 39.81
CA LEU A 501 -8.66 -8.21 39.61
C LEU A 501 -7.45 -7.79 38.77
N ALA A 502 -6.27 -8.35 39.05
CA ALA A 502 -5.05 -8.08 38.29
C ALA A 502 -5.20 -8.43 36.80
N ALA A 503 -5.73 -9.62 36.48
CA ALA A 503 -6.01 -10.03 35.11
C ALA A 503 -7.02 -9.09 34.43
N THR A 504 -8.09 -8.72 35.12
CA THR A 504 -9.14 -7.82 34.59
C THR A 504 -8.60 -6.41 34.31
N VAL A 505 -7.69 -5.89 35.14
CA VAL A 505 -7.06 -4.57 34.97
C VAL A 505 -6.06 -4.58 33.82
N LEU A 506 -5.25 -5.63 33.69
CA LEU A 506 -4.31 -5.79 32.56
C LEU A 506 -5.04 -5.88 31.23
N GLU A 507 -6.15 -6.61 31.19
CA GLU A 507 -7.01 -6.72 30.01
C GLU A 507 -7.65 -5.37 29.65
N GLU A 508 -8.18 -4.63 30.63
CA GLU A 508 -8.69 -3.28 30.40
C GLU A 508 -7.60 -2.31 29.93
N GLY A 509 -6.40 -2.40 30.50
CA GLY A 509 -5.23 -1.67 30.02
C GLY A 509 -4.88 -2.00 28.57
N SER A 510 -4.98 -3.28 28.19
CA SER A 510 -4.77 -3.72 26.82
C SER A 510 -5.78 -3.07 25.86
N ARG A 511 -7.09 -3.10 26.19
CA ARG A 511 -8.13 -2.40 25.42
C ARG A 511 -7.87 -0.91 25.29
N ILE A 512 -7.51 -0.24 26.39
CA ILE A 512 -7.19 1.20 26.40
C ILE A 512 -6.03 1.53 25.46
N ILE A 513 -4.95 0.75 25.50
CA ILE A 513 -3.76 1.01 24.67
C ILE A 513 -4.01 0.66 23.20
N ALA A 514 -4.79 -0.38 22.93
CA ALA A 514 -5.20 -0.75 21.59
C ALA A 514 -6.07 0.35 20.97
N ALA A 515 -7.09 0.83 21.69
CA ALA A 515 -7.94 1.94 21.30
C ALA A 515 -7.17 3.26 21.10
N ALA A 516 -6.04 3.45 21.77
CA ALA A 516 -5.12 4.56 21.53
C ALA A 516 -4.30 4.43 20.23
N GLY A 517 -4.56 3.42 19.41
CA GLY A 517 -3.92 3.16 18.12
C GLY A 517 -2.56 2.47 18.27
N SER A 518 -2.35 1.65 19.30
CA SER A 518 -1.08 0.97 19.55
C SER A 518 -1.23 -0.52 19.90
N PRO A 519 -1.79 -1.35 19.00
CA PRO A 519 -2.04 -2.78 19.24
C PRO A 519 -0.75 -3.53 19.63
N ALA A 520 0.40 -3.19 19.05
CA ALA A 520 1.68 -3.80 19.38
C ALA A 520 2.08 -3.63 20.86
N MET A 521 1.71 -2.51 21.50
CA MET A 521 1.97 -2.26 22.91
C MET A 521 0.86 -2.82 23.82
N ALA A 522 -0.33 -3.09 23.27
CA ALA A 522 -1.44 -3.72 23.99
C ALA A 522 -1.26 -5.24 24.13
N GLN A 523 -0.68 -5.89 23.12
CA GLN A 523 -0.47 -7.35 23.07
C GLN A 523 0.27 -7.94 24.29
N PRO A 524 1.34 -7.33 24.82
CA PRO A 524 2.00 -7.83 26.04
C PRO A 524 1.09 -7.80 27.28
N LEU A 525 0.26 -6.77 27.44
CA LEU A 525 -0.67 -6.67 28.58
C LEU A 525 -1.74 -7.78 28.53
N PHE A 526 -2.29 -8.04 27.34
CA PHE A 526 -3.26 -9.13 27.16
C PHE A 526 -2.62 -10.50 27.44
N ALA A 527 -1.42 -10.74 26.93
CA ALA A 527 -0.67 -11.97 27.21
C ALA A 527 -0.41 -12.12 28.72
N ARG A 528 0.00 -11.04 29.39
CA ARG A 528 0.23 -11.05 30.84
C ARG A 528 -1.05 -11.33 31.64
N ALA A 529 -2.19 -10.78 31.23
CA ALA A 529 -3.48 -11.07 31.86
C ALA A 529 -3.78 -12.58 31.85
N ARG A 530 -3.56 -13.23 30.69
CA ARG A 530 -3.72 -14.69 30.54
C ARG A 530 -2.68 -15.47 31.34
N ASP A 531 -1.44 -14.99 31.44
CA ASP A 531 -0.41 -15.64 32.27
C ASP A 531 -0.79 -15.60 33.76
N VAL A 532 -1.27 -14.46 34.26
CA VAL A 532 -1.74 -14.30 35.65
C VAL A 532 -2.91 -15.25 35.92
N GLU A 533 -3.90 -15.28 35.03
CA GLU A 533 -5.06 -16.16 35.15
C GLU A 533 -4.65 -17.65 35.19
N ASN A 534 -3.82 -18.09 34.23
CA ASN A 534 -3.35 -19.47 34.14
C ASN A 534 -2.42 -19.90 35.30
N SER A 535 -1.69 -18.97 35.92
CA SER A 535 -0.76 -19.25 37.03
C SER A 535 -1.34 -19.03 38.42
N SER A 536 -2.53 -18.43 38.53
CA SER A 536 -3.18 -18.10 39.82
C SER A 536 -3.62 -19.31 40.64
N GLY A 537 -3.80 -20.48 40.01
CA GLY A 537 -4.38 -21.67 40.62
C GLY A 537 -5.89 -21.61 40.84
N LEU A 538 -6.55 -20.52 40.42
CA LEU A 538 -8.01 -20.38 40.47
C LEU A 538 -8.67 -21.06 39.28
N ALA A 539 -9.94 -21.45 39.45
CA ALA A 539 -10.76 -21.91 38.33
C ALA A 539 -10.90 -20.78 37.29
N VAL A 540 -10.60 -21.10 36.04
CA VAL A 540 -10.72 -20.21 34.88
C VAL A 540 -12.08 -20.42 34.25
N ASP A 541 -12.76 -19.31 33.99
CA ASP A 541 -14.02 -19.29 33.27
C ASP A 541 -13.73 -19.19 31.76
N GLU A 542 -13.81 -20.31 31.04
CA GLU A 542 -13.48 -20.34 29.62
C GLU A 542 -14.45 -19.51 28.76
N ASP A 543 -15.69 -19.28 29.23
CA ASP A 543 -16.65 -18.45 28.49
C ASP A 543 -16.22 -16.98 28.55
N ALA A 544 -15.83 -16.51 29.74
CA ALA A 544 -15.26 -15.18 29.92
C ALA A 544 -13.93 -15.01 29.15
N VAL A 545 -13.10 -16.06 29.06
CA VAL A 545 -11.86 -16.03 28.28
C VAL A 545 -12.16 -15.91 26.78
N ILE A 546 -13.13 -16.66 26.24
CA ILE A 546 -13.53 -16.56 24.84
C ILE A 546 -14.05 -15.14 24.52
N GLU A 547 -14.94 -14.59 25.36
CA GLU A 547 -15.42 -13.21 25.22
C GLU A 547 -14.25 -12.21 25.19
N SER A 548 -13.32 -12.35 26.13
CA SER A 548 -12.12 -11.52 26.22
C SER A 548 -11.23 -11.59 24.99
N PHE A 549 -11.02 -12.80 24.42
CA PHE A 549 -10.25 -12.98 23.19
C PHE A 549 -10.90 -12.27 22.01
N VAL A 550 -12.21 -12.43 21.83
CA VAL A 550 -12.96 -11.81 20.72
C VAL A 550 -12.95 -10.28 20.83
N GLU A 551 -13.22 -9.75 22.02
CA GLU A 551 -13.21 -8.30 22.26
C GLU A 551 -11.84 -7.67 22.04
N CYS A 552 -10.80 -8.25 22.64
CA CYS A 552 -9.44 -7.73 22.49
C CYS A 552 -8.92 -7.90 21.05
N ALA A 553 -9.37 -8.93 20.34
CA ALA A 553 -9.01 -9.13 18.93
C ALA A 553 -9.62 -8.09 18.01
N ALA A 554 -10.86 -7.63 18.27
CA ALA A 554 -11.50 -6.56 17.51
C ALA A 554 -10.67 -5.26 17.48
N GLU A 555 -9.98 -4.99 18.59
CA GLU A 555 -9.06 -3.85 18.80
C GLU A 555 -7.61 -4.15 18.36
N GLY A 556 -7.31 -5.37 17.90
CA GLY A 556 -5.97 -5.79 17.48
C GLY A 556 -5.00 -6.12 18.62
N ALA A 557 -5.49 -6.25 19.85
CA ALA A 557 -4.71 -6.52 21.04
C ALA A 557 -4.33 -8.01 21.21
N VAL A 558 -4.90 -8.91 20.42
CA VAL A 558 -4.55 -10.34 20.44
C VAL A 558 -3.47 -10.65 19.40
N SER A 559 -2.39 -11.29 19.84
CA SER A 559 -1.30 -11.75 18.97
C SER A 559 -1.43 -13.23 18.61
N THR A 560 -0.79 -13.68 17.53
CA THR A 560 -0.65 -15.11 17.20
C THR A 560 0.01 -15.90 18.34
N ARG A 561 0.93 -15.29 19.08
CA ARG A 561 1.56 -15.91 20.25
C ARG A 561 0.55 -16.13 21.38
N ALA A 562 -0.36 -15.19 21.61
CA ALA A 562 -1.41 -15.34 22.63
C ALA A 562 -2.38 -16.48 22.28
N LEU A 563 -2.77 -16.62 21.00
CA LEU A 563 -3.60 -17.74 20.54
C LEU A 563 -2.91 -19.10 20.71
N ALA A 564 -1.63 -19.19 20.35
CA ALA A 564 -0.84 -20.40 20.57
C ALA A 564 -0.69 -20.75 22.07
N ALA A 565 -0.39 -19.75 22.90
CA ALA A 565 -0.29 -19.92 24.35
C ALA A 565 -1.61 -20.37 24.98
N HIS A 566 -2.75 -19.84 24.52
CA HIS A 566 -4.07 -20.27 25.00
C HIS A 566 -4.39 -21.72 24.60
N ARG A 567 -4.09 -22.12 23.36
CA ARG A 567 -4.19 -23.53 22.93
C ARG A 567 -3.36 -24.45 23.83
N ASP A 568 -2.12 -24.06 24.12
CA ASP A 568 -1.21 -24.84 24.95
C ASP A 568 -1.71 -24.90 26.42
N ALA A 569 -2.23 -23.79 26.94
CA ALA A 569 -2.84 -23.72 28.27
C ALA A 569 -4.12 -24.55 28.38
N LEU A 570 -4.97 -24.59 27.35
CA LEU A 570 -6.12 -25.50 27.28
C LEU A 570 -5.67 -26.97 27.35
N THR A 571 -4.66 -27.31 26.55
CA THR A 571 -4.10 -28.68 26.48
C THR A 571 -3.44 -29.10 27.81
N ALA A 572 -2.86 -28.15 28.54
CA ALA A 572 -2.26 -28.41 29.85
C ALA A 572 -3.30 -28.59 30.98
N ARG A 573 -4.44 -27.89 30.91
CA ARG A 573 -5.45 -27.86 31.97
C ARG A 573 -6.61 -28.84 31.77
N LEU A 574 -6.96 -29.16 30.52
CA LEU A 574 -8.15 -29.93 30.17
C LEU A 574 -7.79 -31.22 29.39
N PRO A 575 -8.61 -32.29 29.50
CA PRO A 575 -8.54 -33.44 28.61
C PRO A 575 -8.68 -33.05 27.13
N ALA A 576 -8.03 -33.79 26.23
CA ALA A 576 -7.99 -33.47 24.80
C ALA A 576 -9.36 -33.17 24.15
N PRO A 577 -10.46 -33.91 24.43
CA PRO A 577 -11.78 -33.59 23.87
C PRO A 577 -12.34 -32.25 24.36
N GLN A 578 -12.11 -31.89 25.63
CA GLN A 578 -12.60 -30.64 26.22
C GLN A 578 -11.76 -29.43 25.77
N ALA A 579 -10.44 -29.60 25.64
CA ALA A 579 -9.56 -28.60 25.05
C ALA A 579 -9.94 -28.32 23.58
N ALA A 580 -10.19 -29.37 22.81
CA ALA A 580 -10.66 -29.26 21.42
C ALA A 580 -11.99 -28.50 21.33
N HIS A 581 -12.98 -28.88 22.15
CA HIS A 581 -14.28 -28.22 22.18
C HIS A 581 -14.16 -26.73 22.53
N SER A 582 -13.38 -26.38 23.55
CA SER A 582 -13.16 -24.98 23.96
C SER A 582 -12.49 -24.15 22.86
N TYR A 583 -11.48 -24.71 22.18
CA TYR A 583 -10.81 -24.02 21.08
C TYR A 583 -11.71 -23.85 19.84
N ARG A 584 -12.57 -24.83 19.53
CA ARG A 584 -13.58 -24.68 18.46
C ARG A 584 -14.55 -23.55 18.76
N ARG A 585 -15.04 -23.47 20.00
CA ARG A 585 -15.94 -22.39 20.45
C ARG A 585 -15.29 -21.01 20.30
N LEU A 586 -13.99 -20.89 20.63
CA LEU A 586 -13.24 -19.66 20.39
C LEU A 586 -13.27 -19.25 18.91
N VAL A 587 -12.94 -20.17 18.00
CA VAL A 587 -12.90 -19.86 16.56
C VAL A 587 -14.29 -19.53 16.02
N LEU A 588 -15.34 -20.24 16.45
CA LEU A 588 -16.71 -19.93 16.06
C LEU A 588 -17.16 -18.55 16.59
N ALA A 589 -16.85 -18.21 17.85
CA ALA A 589 -17.14 -16.90 18.41
C ALA A 589 -16.37 -15.79 17.68
N TRP A 590 -15.12 -16.05 17.30
CA TRP A 590 -14.29 -15.15 16.50
C TRP A 590 -14.93 -14.84 15.14
N HIS A 591 -15.39 -15.87 14.42
CA HIS A 591 -16.05 -15.70 13.13
C HIS A 591 -17.43 -15.05 13.26
N ARG A 592 -18.22 -15.39 14.29
CA ARG A 592 -19.51 -14.71 14.56
C ARG A 592 -19.37 -13.23 14.88
N ALA A 593 -18.20 -12.81 15.37
CA ALA A 593 -17.87 -11.41 15.59
C ALA A 593 -17.30 -10.71 14.33
N ASP A 594 -17.41 -11.34 13.16
CA ASP A 594 -16.90 -10.87 11.87
C ASP A 594 -15.41 -10.48 11.88
N LEU A 595 -14.64 -11.13 12.76
CA LEU A 595 -13.20 -10.89 12.84
C LEU A 595 -12.48 -11.64 11.71
N PRO A 596 -11.48 -11.02 11.06
CA PRO A 596 -10.61 -11.72 10.12
C PRO A 596 -10.05 -12.97 10.77
N SER A 597 -10.19 -14.09 10.06
CA SER A 597 -9.65 -15.36 10.51
C SER A 597 -8.12 -15.30 10.50
N ARG A 598 -7.51 -16.27 11.19
CA ARG A 598 -6.06 -16.38 11.32
C ARG A 598 -5.55 -17.65 10.66
N PRO A 599 -4.42 -17.63 9.94
CA PRO A 599 -3.85 -18.84 9.31
C PRO A 599 -3.58 -19.97 10.31
N GLU A 600 -3.24 -19.63 11.55
CA GLU A 600 -3.00 -20.61 12.61
C GLU A 600 -4.23 -21.44 13.02
N PHE A 601 -5.46 -20.92 12.82
CA PHE A 601 -6.68 -21.62 13.24
C PHE A 601 -6.86 -22.93 12.49
N ALA A 602 -6.68 -22.92 11.16
CA ALA A 602 -6.89 -24.08 10.32
C ALA A 602 -5.99 -25.27 10.75
N GLY A 603 -4.72 -25.00 11.05
CA GLY A 603 -3.78 -26.01 11.52
C GLY A 603 -4.02 -26.43 12.97
N ALA A 604 -4.33 -25.49 13.86
CA ALA A 604 -4.59 -25.78 15.27
C ALA A 604 -5.85 -26.65 15.46
N LEU A 605 -6.91 -26.40 14.69
CA LEU A 605 -8.13 -27.21 14.72
C LEU A 605 -7.86 -28.67 14.29
N LEU A 606 -7.03 -28.88 13.27
CA LEU A 606 -6.63 -30.23 12.84
C LEU A 606 -5.74 -30.94 13.86
N ALA A 607 -4.92 -30.21 14.62
CA ALA A 607 -4.09 -30.82 15.66
C ALA A 607 -4.93 -31.49 16.77
N PHE A 608 -6.15 -31.02 17.01
CA PHE A 608 -7.07 -31.59 17.99
C PHE A 608 -7.84 -32.83 17.51
N THR A 609 -7.85 -33.15 16.21
CA THR A 609 -8.66 -34.25 15.65
C THR A 609 -7.90 -35.58 15.53
N SER A 610 -6.65 -35.66 16.00
CA SER A 610 -5.81 -36.86 15.89
C SER A 610 -5.65 -37.38 14.44
N GLY A 611 -5.85 -36.52 13.43
CA GLY A 611 -5.72 -36.87 12.02
C GLY A 611 -6.92 -37.56 11.37
N ALA A 612 -8.01 -37.81 12.09
CA ALA A 612 -9.27 -38.27 11.52
C ALA A 612 -10.34 -37.23 11.80
N THR A 613 -10.49 -36.24 10.92
CA THR A 613 -11.51 -35.19 11.06
C THR A 613 -12.89 -35.82 10.93
N PRO A 614 -13.70 -35.96 12.01
CA PRO A 614 -15.08 -36.39 11.84
C PRO A 614 -15.87 -35.28 11.15
N LEU A 615 -16.71 -35.64 10.17
CA LEU A 615 -17.59 -34.75 9.41
C LEU A 615 -18.82 -34.33 10.24
N ASP A 616 -18.62 -33.74 11.42
CA ASP A 616 -19.72 -33.15 12.19
C ASP A 616 -20.07 -31.73 11.68
N GLU A 617 -21.24 -31.22 12.09
CA GLU A 617 -21.72 -29.89 11.68
C GLU A 617 -20.83 -28.75 12.18
N GLU A 618 -20.12 -28.92 13.30
CA GLU A 618 -19.18 -27.91 13.80
C GLU A 618 -17.99 -27.75 12.84
N HIS A 619 -17.41 -28.83 12.33
CA HIS A 619 -16.30 -28.74 11.35
C HIS A 619 -16.76 -28.09 10.03
N ARG A 620 -18.01 -28.32 9.61
CA ARG A 620 -18.61 -27.62 8.47
C ARG A 620 -18.69 -26.12 8.72
N GLN A 621 -19.19 -25.70 9.89
CA GLN A 621 -19.25 -24.28 10.28
C GLN A 621 -17.86 -23.64 10.34
N LEU A 622 -16.89 -24.34 10.94
CA LEU A 622 -15.51 -23.86 11.04
C LEU A 622 -14.88 -23.66 9.67
N LEU A 623 -14.99 -24.63 8.75
CA LEU A 623 -14.43 -24.48 7.41
C LEU A 623 -15.12 -23.35 6.62
N ARG A 624 -16.44 -23.21 6.72
CA ARG A 624 -17.16 -22.08 6.12
C ARG A 624 -16.65 -20.74 6.64
N GLY A 625 -16.43 -20.63 7.96
CA GLY A 625 -15.82 -19.45 8.58
C GLY A 625 -14.39 -19.20 8.10
N LEU A 626 -13.54 -20.24 8.06
CA LEU A 626 -12.16 -20.14 7.57
C LEU A 626 -12.10 -19.69 6.09
N LEU A 627 -13.02 -20.15 5.24
CA LEU A 627 -13.09 -19.74 3.83
C LEU A 627 -13.63 -18.30 3.69
N THR A 628 -14.62 -17.92 4.49
CA THR A 628 -15.28 -16.60 4.41
C THR A 628 -14.41 -15.48 4.97
N TYR A 629 -13.73 -15.72 6.08
CA TYR A 629 -12.98 -14.71 6.83
C TYR A 629 -11.45 -14.75 6.60
N GLY A 630 -10.93 -15.56 5.65
CA GLY A 630 -9.52 -15.53 5.25
C GLY A 630 -8.55 -16.35 6.11
N GLY A 631 -8.96 -17.53 6.54
CA GLY A 631 -8.15 -18.47 7.35
C GLY A 631 -7.37 -19.50 6.54
N MET A 632 -7.68 -19.63 5.24
CA MET A 632 -7.11 -20.66 4.36
C MET A 632 -6.09 -20.11 3.36
N ASP A 633 -5.89 -18.79 3.27
CA ASP A 633 -5.05 -18.15 2.25
C ASP A 633 -3.57 -18.56 2.32
N ASP A 634 -3.08 -18.78 3.55
CA ASP A 634 -1.71 -19.23 3.84
C ASP A 634 -1.67 -20.66 4.41
N ALA A 635 -2.75 -21.42 4.26
CA ALA A 635 -2.79 -22.81 4.69
C ALA A 635 -1.72 -23.60 3.92
N THR A 636 -0.86 -24.31 4.67
CA THR A 636 0.12 -25.19 4.04
C THR A 636 -0.56 -26.32 3.29
N THR A 637 0.14 -26.97 2.36
CA THR A 637 -0.38 -28.16 1.65
C THR A 637 -0.89 -29.23 2.62
N SER A 638 -0.22 -29.43 3.75
CA SER A 638 -0.66 -30.38 4.80
C SER A 638 -1.97 -29.97 5.49
N VAL A 639 -2.12 -28.69 5.81
CA VAL A 639 -3.36 -28.16 6.41
C VAL A 639 -4.51 -28.23 5.42
N SER A 640 -4.26 -27.83 4.16
CA SER A 640 -5.25 -27.91 3.08
C SER A 640 -5.74 -29.35 2.90
N ALA A 641 -4.83 -30.32 2.84
CA ALA A 641 -5.16 -31.74 2.72
C ALA A 641 -5.99 -32.27 3.90
N GLY A 642 -5.73 -31.81 5.12
CA GLY A 642 -6.51 -32.20 6.30
C GLY A 642 -7.97 -31.72 6.28
N TRP A 643 -8.24 -30.60 5.58
CA TRP A 643 -9.59 -30.05 5.41
C TRP A 643 -10.31 -30.54 4.15
N THR A 644 -9.61 -31.18 3.20
CA THR A 644 -10.18 -31.67 1.93
C THR A 644 -11.45 -32.52 2.10
N PRO A 645 -11.56 -33.48 3.05
CA PRO A 645 -12.78 -34.26 3.20
C PRO A 645 -14.01 -33.43 3.57
N VAL A 646 -13.85 -32.40 4.41
CA VAL A 646 -14.93 -31.47 4.80
C VAL A 646 -15.29 -30.55 3.64
N LEU A 647 -14.29 -30.06 2.91
CA LEU A 647 -14.49 -29.25 1.72
C LEU A 647 -15.31 -29.99 0.64
N LEU A 648 -14.97 -31.25 0.36
CA LEU A 648 -15.68 -32.07 -0.62
C LEU A 648 -17.15 -32.32 -0.21
N ALA A 649 -17.42 -32.53 1.08
CA ALA A 649 -18.79 -32.65 1.57
C ALA A 649 -19.57 -31.35 1.40
N LEU A 650 -19.00 -30.20 1.76
CA LEU A 650 -19.64 -28.89 1.58
C LEU A 650 -19.93 -28.57 0.11
N LEU A 651 -19.04 -28.97 -0.80
CA LEU A 651 -19.25 -28.84 -2.25
C LEU A 651 -20.39 -29.73 -2.74
N ALA A 652 -20.44 -31.00 -2.30
CA ALA A 652 -21.50 -31.93 -2.66
C ALA A 652 -22.89 -31.49 -2.15
N GLU A 653 -22.92 -30.84 -0.98
CA GLU A 653 -24.12 -30.27 -0.37
C GLU A 653 -24.51 -28.89 -0.94
N GLY A 654 -23.67 -28.29 -1.81
CA GLY A 654 -23.92 -26.96 -2.39
C GLY A 654 -23.74 -25.79 -1.42
N GLN A 655 -23.11 -26.01 -0.26
CA GLN A 655 -22.86 -24.98 0.75
C GLN A 655 -21.60 -24.15 0.48
N VAL A 656 -20.69 -24.66 -0.37
CA VAL A 656 -19.51 -23.95 -0.88
C VAL A 656 -19.49 -24.13 -2.40
N THR A 657 -19.07 -23.11 -3.14
CA THR A 657 -18.92 -23.19 -4.60
C THR A 657 -17.48 -23.51 -4.99
N PRO A 658 -17.23 -24.22 -6.11
CA PRO A 658 -15.87 -24.41 -6.62
C PRO A 658 -15.14 -23.08 -6.89
N GLU A 659 -15.87 -22.01 -7.21
CA GLU A 659 -15.32 -20.66 -7.42
C GLU A 659 -14.62 -20.12 -6.17
N ALA A 660 -15.11 -20.42 -4.96
CA ALA A 660 -14.50 -19.95 -3.71
C ALA A 660 -13.02 -20.39 -3.58
N LEU A 661 -12.67 -21.55 -4.16
CA LEU A 661 -11.31 -22.07 -4.15
C LEU A 661 -10.36 -21.26 -5.04
N LEU A 662 -10.86 -20.58 -6.07
CA LEU A 662 -10.04 -19.79 -6.98
C LEU A 662 -9.42 -18.58 -6.26
N ARG A 663 -9.97 -18.14 -5.12
CA ARG A 663 -9.40 -17.05 -4.33
C ARG A 663 -8.16 -17.48 -3.52
N LEU A 664 -7.92 -18.78 -3.41
CA LEU A 664 -6.89 -19.38 -2.57
C LEU A 664 -5.72 -19.95 -3.39
N THR A 665 -4.57 -20.11 -2.73
CA THR A 665 -3.45 -20.95 -3.21
C THR A 665 -2.83 -21.65 -2.01
N ALA A 666 -2.44 -22.92 -2.11
CA ALA A 666 -1.81 -23.61 -0.99
C ALA A 666 -0.37 -23.14 -0.77
N ALA A 667 0.00 -22.87 0.49
CA ALA A 667 1.37 -22.54 0.85
C ALA A 667 2.25 -23.80 0.89
N PRO A 668 3.52 -23.74 0.44
CA PRO A 668 4.41 -24.89 0.51
C PRO A 668 4.83 -25.21 1.96
N VAL A 669 5.12 -26.49 2.22
CA VAL A 669 5.78 -26.91 3.47
C VAL A 669 7.29 -26.71 3.31
N GLY A 670 7.77 -25.51 3.68
CA GLY A 670 9.17 -25.11 3.52
C GLY A 670 9.43 -24.21 2.30
N GLY A 671 10.62 -23.60 2.21
CA GLY A 671 10.95 -22.57 1.21
C GLY A 671 11.72 -23.07 -0.02
N GLY A 672 11.92 -24.39 -0.16
CA GLY A 672 12.69 -24.96 -1.26
C GLY A 672 11.89 -25.09 -2.56
N ARG A 673 12.59 -25.10 -3.69
CA ARG A 673 12.01 -25.33 -5.03
C ARG A 673 11.20 -26.63 -5.14
N ALA A 674 11.63 -27.70 -4.47
CA ALA A 674 10.86 -28.95 -4.42
C ALA A 674 9.52 -28.76 -3.70
N ALA A 675 9.53 -28.10 -2.53
CA ALA A 675 8.32 -27.81 -1.77
C ALA A 675 7.32 -26.93 -2.55
N LEU A 676 7.82 -25.92 -3.28
CA LEU A 676 6.99 -25.10 -4.18
C LEU A 676 6.35 -25.94 -5.30
N THR A 677 7.12 -26.85 -5.91
CA THR A 677 6.66 -27.73 -7.00
C THR A 677 5.59 -28.70 -6.50
N GLU A 678 5.82 -29.34 -5.36
CA GLU A 678 4.86 -30.26 -4.72
C GLU A 678 3.58 -29.55 -4.30
N ALA A 679 3.69 -28.35 -3.74
CA ALA A 679 2.53 -27.55 -3.34
C ALA A 679 1.69 -27.10 -4.55
N ALA A 680 2.34 -26.65 -5.63
CA ALA A 680 1.64 -26.29 -6.88
C ALA A 680 0.91 -27.51 -7.48
N ALA A 681 1.57 -28.67 -7.55
CA ALA A 681 0.97 -29.89 -8.08
C ALA A 681 -0.22 -30.37 -7.22
N ALA A 682 -0.07 -30.38 -5.89
CA ALA A 682 -1.14 -30.75 -4.97
C ALA A 682 -2.35 -29.80 -5.07
N TRP A 683 -2.10 -28.49 -5.18
CA TRP A 683 -3.15 -27.49 -5.33
C TRP A 683 -3.92 -27.66 -6.65
N VAL A 684 -3.20 -27.84 -7.78
CA VAL A 684 -3.84 -28.10 -9.08
C VAL A 684 -4.63 -29.40 -9.07
N GLY A 685 -4.13 -30.45 -8.41
CA GLY A 685 -4.87 -31.69 -8.19
C GLY A 685 -6.21 -31.45 -7.48
N LEU A 686 -6.20 -30.67 -6.40
CA LEU A 686 -7.41 -30.31 -5.66
C LEU A 686 -8.39 -29.49 -6.51
N LEU A 687 -7.91 -28.52 -7.31
CA LEU A 687 -8.76 -27.75 -8.22
C LEU A 687 -9.45 -28.65 -9.26
N ARG A 688 -8.78 -29.69 -9.74
CA ARG A 688 -9.39 -30.67 -10.67
C ARG A 688 -10.40 -31.56 -9.96
N GLU A 689 -10.08 -32.07 -8.77
CA GLU A 689 -10.98 -32.94 -7.99
C GLU A 689 -12.28 -32.22 -7.59
N THR A 690 -12.19 -30.92 -7.26
CA THR A 690 -13.32 -30.09 -6.84
C THR A 690 -14.10 -29.47 -8.02
N GLY A 691 -13.62 -29.64 -9.25
CA GLY A 691 -14.20 -29.02 -10.45
C GLY A 691 -13.88 -27.52 -10.63
N ALA A 692 -13.15 -26.90 -9.71
CA ALA A 692 -12.74 -25.49 -9.80
C ALA A 692 -11.85 -25.21 -11.02
N ALA A 693 -11.06 -26.19 -11.46
CA ALA A 693 -10.24 -26.07 -12.68
C ALA A 693 -11.09 -25.80 -13.93
N ALA A 694 -12.29 -26.39 -14.03
CA ALA A 694 -13.18 -26.19 -15.17
C ALA A 694 -13.70 -24.74 -15.27
N LEU A 695 -13.79 -24.03 -14.14
CA LEU A 695 -14.16 -22.61 -14.12
C LEU A 695 -13.06 -21.73 -14.73
N LEU A 696 -11.79 -22.09 -14.53
CA LEU A 696 -10.65 -21.38 -15.11
C LEU A 696 -10.53 -21.64 -16.61
N THR A 697 -10.77 -22.88 -17.06
CA THR A 697 -10.46 -23.31 -18.42
C THR A 697 -11.65 -23.28 -19.37
N GLY A 698 -12.88 -23.30 -18.86
CA GLY A 698 -14.09 -23.48 -19.66
C GLY A 698 -14.24 -24.90 -20.22
N VAL A 699 -13.35 -25.84 -19.87
CA VAL A 699 -13.37 -27.23 -20.31
C VAL A 699 -14.03 -28.08 -19.23
N THR A 700 -15.20 -28.63 -19.54
CA THR A 700 -15.83 -29.66 -18.68
C THR A 700 -15.12 -31.00 -18.87
N PRO A 701 -14.57 -31.63 -17.83
CA PRO A 701 -13.96 -32.96 -17.95
C PRO A 701 -15.01 -33.99 -18.37
N ALA A 702 -14.61 -34.95 -19.23
CA ALA A 702 -15.43 -36.11 -19.55
C ALA A 702 -15.67 -36.91 -18.25
N SER A 703 -16.92 -37.00 -17.81
CA SER A 703 -17.26 -37.52 -16.48
C SER A 703 -16.85 -39.00 -16.33
N ALA A 704 -16.05 -39.31 -15.30
CA ALA A 704 -15.86 -40.67 -14.84
C ALA A 704 -17.15 -41.16 -14.12
N PRO A 705 -17.51 -42.45 -14.19
CA PRO A 705 -18.69 -42.96 -13.51
C PRO A 705 -18.53 -42.85 -11.99
N GLY A 706 -19.34 -42.00 -11.34
CA GLY A 706 -19.35 -41.83 -9.88
C GLY A 706 -18.85 -40.47 -9.36
N SER A 707 -18.37 -39.57 -10.22
CA SER A 707 -18.06 -38.19 -9.81
C SER A 707 -19.33 -37.40 -9.49
N PRO A 708 -19.36 -36.53 -8.47
CA PRO A 708 -20.50 -35.65 -8.22
C PRO A 708 -20.82 -34.86 -9.49
N LYS A 709 -22.11 -34.79 -9.84
CA LYS A 709 -22.59 -34.13 -11.05
C LYS A 709 -22.12 -32.67 -10.99
N ALA A 710 -21.14 -32.30 -11.82
CA ALA A 710 -20.66 -30.93 -11.89
C ALA A 710 -21.87 -30.03 -12.19
N ALA A 711 -22.30 -29.26 -11.20
CA ALA A 711 -23.24 -28.18 -11.44
C ALA A 711 -22.59 -27.30 -12.50
N GLY A 712 -23.27 -27.11 -13.63
CA GLY A 712 -22.79 -26.28 -14.74
C GLY A 712 -22.69 -24.81 -14.31
N GLY A 713 -21.67 -24.49 -13.52
CA GLY A 713 -21.29 -23.13 -13.22
C GLY A 713 -20.73 -22.52 -14.49
N ALA A 714 -21.26 -21.36 -14.88
CA ALA A 714 -20.65 -20.56 -15.93
C ALA A 714 -19.17 -20.34 -15.60
N CYS A 715 -18.31 -20.43 -16.61
CA CYS A 715 -16.90 -20.07 -16.48
C CYS A 715 -16.76 -18.68 -15.86
N VAL A 716 -15.78 -18.50 -14.97
CA VAL A 716 -15.48 -17.17 -14.42
C VAL A 716 -14.94 -16.27 -15.53
N ASP A 717 -15.13 -14.96 -15.45
CA ASP A 717 -14.62 -14.05 -16.48
C ASP A 717 -13.08 -14.05 -16.61
N ALA A 718 -12.58 -13.44 -17.69
CA ALA A 718 -11.15 -13.34 -17.95
C ALA A 718 -10.39 -12.64 -16.81
N GLU A 719 -11.00 -11.63 -16.18
CA GLU A 719 -10.38 -10.86 -15.09
C GLU A 719 -10.12 -11.75 -13.86
N ALA A 720 -11.07 -12.61 -13.50
CA ALA A 720 -10.92 -13.58 -12.43
C ALA A 720 -9.85 -14.64 -12.74
N VAL A 721 -9.71 -15.07 -14.01
CA VAL A 721 -8.63 -15.97 -14.45
C VAL A 721 -7.27 -15.28 -14.31
N LEU A 722 -7.15 -14.03 -14.75
CA LEU A 722 -5.93 -13.23 -14.62
C LEU A 722 -5.56 -13.01 -13.15
N ALA A 723 -6.54 -12.69 -12.29
CA ALA A 723 -6.31 -12.54 -10.85
C ALA A 723 -5.85 -13.85 -10.20
N TRP A 724 -6.34 -15.01 -10.66
CA TRP A 724 -5.85 -16.31 -10.23
C TRP A 724 -4.40 -16.55 -10.68
N LEU A 725 -4.08 -16.24 -11.94
CA LEU A 725 -2.71 -16.33 -12.47
C LEU A 725 -1.73 -15.45 -11.69
N ASP A 726 -2.13 -14.25 -11.28
CA ASP A 726 -1.31 -13.37 -10.45
C ASP A 726 -0.96 -14.00 -9.11
N ARG A 727 -1.97 -14.54 -8.41
CA ARG A 727 -1.76 -15.25 -7.14
C ARG A 727 -0.87 -16.48 -7.32
N PHE A 728 -1.13 -17.26 -8.36
CA PHE A 728 -0.34 -18.45 -8.69
C PHE A 728 1.12 -18.09 -8.96
N ALA A 729 1.37 -17.12 -9.84
CA ALA A 729 2.70 -16.64 -10.20
C ALA A 729 3.46 -16.09 -8.99
N HIS A 730 2.78 -15.26 -8.18
CA HIS A 730 3.36 -14.71 -6.97
C HIS A 730 3.73 -15.79 -5.96
N ARG A 731 2.85 -16.77 -5.73
CA ARG A 731 3.03 -17.81 -4.71
C ARG A 731 4.11 -18.81 -5.10
N TYR A 732 4.15 -19.23 -6.37
CA TYR A 732 4.99 -20.35 -6.80
C TYR A 732 6.24 -19.95 -7.59
N ARG A 733 6.61 -18.67 -7.63
CA ARG A 733 7.93 -18.23 -8.14
C ARG A 733 9.08 -19.09 -7.60
N GLY A 734 9.87 -19.64 -8.51
CA GLY A 734 10.97 -20.56 -8.28
C GLY A 734 10.60 -22.04 -8.37
N LEU A 735 9.36 -22.40 -8.72
CA LEU A 735 8.95 -23.80 -8.92
C LEU A 735 9.67 -24.47 -10.11
N ARG A 736 9.67 -25.80 -10.17
CA ARG A 736 10.21 -26.54 -11.31
C ARG A 736 9.25 -26.53 -12.51
N PRO A 737 9.75 -26.37 -13.76
CA PRO A 737 8.95 -26.46 -14.98
C PRO A 737 8.06 -27.71 -15.12
N SER A 738 8.41 -28.82 -14.45
CA SER A 738 7.78 -30.13 -14.61
C SER A 738 6.76 -30.49 -13.50
N ALA A 739 6.05 -29.51 -12.94
CA ALA A 739 5.05 -29.79 -11.91
C ALA A 739 3.83 -30.53 -12.50
N ALA A 740 3.46 -31.68 -11.91
CA ALA A 740 2.38 -32.52 -12.41
C ALA A 740 1.05 -31.76 -12.48
N GLY A 741 0.33 -31.88 -13.61
CA GLY A 741 -0.96 -31.23 -13.87
C GLY A 741 -0.92 -29.71 -14.09
N VAL A 742 0.15 -29.02 -13.69
CA VAL A 742 0.28 -27.55 -13.81
C VAL A 742 0.35 -27.13 -15.27
N SER A 743 1.23 -27.75 -16.07
CA SER A 743 1.41 -27.39 -17.48
C SER A 743 0.14 -27.62 -18.32
N GLU A 744 -0.61 -28.68 -18.00
CA GLU A 744 -1.90 -28.97 -18.64
C GLU A 744 -2.93 -27.89 -18.33
N LEU A 745 -3.09 -27.54 -17.05
CA LEU A 745 -4.01 -26.49 -16.62
C LEU A 745 -3.66 -25.14 -17.24
N LEU A 746 -2.38 -24.76 -17.21
CA LEU A 746 -1.93 -23.51 -17.82
C LEU A 746 -2.15 -23.51 -19.34
N GLY A 747 -1.94 -24.63 -20.03
CA GLY A 747 -2.21 -24.75 -21.47
C GLY A 747 -3.69 -24.58 -21.81
N GLU A 748 -4.58 -25.16 -21.01
CA GLU A 748 -6.03 -24.97 -21.12
C GLU A 748 -6.43 -23.50 -20.86
N ILE A 749 -5.87 -22.87 -19.83
CA ILE A 749 -6.07 -21.43 -19.55
C ILE A 749 -5.54 -20.56 -20.70
N GLY A 750 -4.35 -20.85 -21.23
CA GLY A 750 -3.75 -20.12 -22.33
C GLY A 750 -4.61 -20.19 -23.60
N ALA A 751 -5.15 -21.37 -23.93
CA ALA A 751 -6.08 -21.53 -25.05
C ALA A 751 -7.31 -20.63 -24.90
N ARG A 752 -7.86 -20.56 -23.68
CA ARG A 752 -9.00 -19.71 -23.36
C ARG A 752 -8.67 -18.22 -23.48
N LEU A 753 -7.61 -17.74 -22.83
CA LEU A 753 -7.24 -16.32 -22.85
C LEU A 753 -6.95 -15.83 -24.28
N ARG A 754 -6.35 -16.69 -25.14
CA ARG A 754 -6.17 -16.38 -26.57
C ARG A 754 -7.50 -16.23 -27.31
N ALA A 755 -8.48 -17.09 -27.02
CA ALA A 755 -9.81 -17.00 -27.63
C ALA A 755 -10.57 -15.75 -27.17
N GLU A 756 -10.36 -15.32 -25.92
CA GLU A 756 -11.00 -14.13 -25.32
C GLU A 756 -10.22 -12.83 -25.56
N GLY A 757 -9.02 -12.88 -26.12
CA GLY A 757 -8.17 -11.70 -26.37
C GLY A 757 -7.61 -11.05 -25.10
N ALA A 758 -7.58 -11.77 -23.98
CA ALA A 758 -7.11 -11.26 -22.69
C ALA A 758 -5.58 -11.42 -22.54
N VAL A 759 -4.93 -10.40 -21.97
CA VAL A 759 -3.46 -10.35 -21.81
C VAL A 759 -3.08 -10.28 -20.33
N HIS A 760 -2.11 -11.09 -19.93
CA HIS A 760 -1.62 -11.20 -18.56
C HIS A 760 -0.40 -10.30 -18.33
N HIS A 761 -0.50 -9.40 -17.34
CA HIS A 761 0.59 -8.53 -16.90
C HIS A 761 1.46 -9.24 -15.85
N ALA A 762 2.14 -10.30 -16.27
CA ALA A 762 2.80 -11.26 -15.36
C ALA A 762 4.08 -10.74 -14.67
N LEU A 763 4.84 -9.86 -15.32
CA LEU A 763 6.22 -9.53 -14.91
C LEU A 763 6.34 -8.99 -13.47
N PRO A 764 5.44 -8.11 -12.97
CA PRO A 764 5.49 -7.68 -11.58
C PRO A 764 5.29 -8.81 -10.56
N MET A 765 4.43 -9.79 -10.87
CA MET A 765 4.13 -10.90 -9.97
C MET A 765 5.23 -11.96 -9.95
N LEU A 766 5.96 -12.10 -11.06
CA LEU A 766 7.09 -13.01 -11.22
C LEU A 766 8.40 -12.47 -10.62
N ARG A 767 8.41 -11.23 -10.12
CA ARG A 767 9.59 -10.65 -9.50
C ARG A 767 9.95 -11.38 -8.21
N MET A 768 11.21 -11.79 -8.10
CA MET A 768 11.70 -12.44 -6.88
C MET A 768 11.78 -11.45 -5.71
N PRO A 769 11.38 -11.83 -4.49
CA PRO A 769 11.33 -10.92 -3.34
C PRO A 769 12.72 -10.48 -2.89
N ASP A 770 12.81 -9.20 -2.53
CA ASP A 770 14.03 -8.48 -2.17
C ASP A 770 14.50 -8.85 -0.74
N SER A 771 14.99 -10.07 -0.52
CA SER A 771 15.70 -10.36 0.74
C SER A 771 17.17 -9.91 0.63
N HIS A 772 17.42 -8.64 0.94
CA HIS A 772 18.73 -7.99 1.17
C HIS A 772 19.76 -7.97 0.02
N ALA A 773 19.30 -7.86 -1.21
CA ALA A 773 20.17 -8.02 -2.36
C ALA A 773 20.24 -6.74 -3.23
N SER A 774 21.39 -6.52 -3.87
CA SER A 774 21.71 -5.32 -4.65
C SER A 774 20.75 -5.13 -5.83
N ALA A 775 20.80 -4.00 -6.56
CA ALA A 775 20.00 -3.82 -7.78
C ALA A 775 20.20 -4.95 -8.83
N ARG A 776 21.31 -5.69 -8.75
CA ARG A 776 21.64 -6.86 -9.58
C ARG A 776 20.89 -8.14 -9.20
N ASP A 777 20.20 -8.15 -8.07
CA ASP A 777 19.51 -9.33 -7.53
C ASP A 777 17.99 -9.26 -7.69
N ARG A 778 17.50 -8.20 -8.34
CA ARG A 778 16.10 -8.02 -8.71
C ARG A 778 15.84 -8.66 -10.07
N CYS A 779 15.62 -9.96 -10.09
CA CYS A 779 15.27 -10.69 -11.30
C CYS A 779 13.81 -11.17 -11.31
N VAL A 780 13.29 -11.34 -12.52
CA VAL A 780 12.05 -12.07 -12.81
C VAL A 780 12.36 -13.57 -12.78
N ASP A 781 11.40 -14.38 -12.31
CA ASP A 781 11.48 -15.83 -12.50
C ASP A 781 11.25 -16.21 -13.96
N LEU A 782 12.33 -16.20 -14.75
CA LEU A 782 12.29 -16.52 -16.17
C LEU A 782 11.88 -17.98 -16.44
N GLY A 783 12.07 -18.89 -15.49
CA GLY A 783 11.65 -20.28 -15.65
C GLY A 783 10.13 -20.43 -15.62
N LEU A 784 9.47 -19.70 -14.72
CA LEU A 784 8.01 -19.63 -14.69
C LEU A 784 7.46 -18.80 -15.85
N LEU A 785 8.13 -17.72 -16.25
CA LEU A 785 7.78 -16.98 -17.47
C LEU A 785 7.80 -17.89 -18.72
N ASP A 786 8.85 -18.70 -18.87
CA ASP A 786 8.96 -19.65 -19.98
C ASP A 786 7.83 -20.69 -19.96
N MET A 787 7.44 -21.16 -18.78
CA MET A 787 6.28 -22.05 -18.62
C MET A 787 4.97 -21.38 -19.08
N LEU A 788 4.73 -20.11 -18.72
CA LEU A 788 3.54 -19.38 -19.14
C LEU A 788 3.51 -19.18 -20.66
N LEU A 789 4.67 -18.87 -21.28
CA LEU A 789 4.81 -18.77 -22.74
C LEU A 789 4.64 -20.13 -23.42
N THR A 790 5.15 -21.20 -22.83
CA THR A 790 4.97 -22.60 -23.30
C THR A 790 3.49 -22.98 -23.32
N ALA A 791 2.74 -22.57 -22.30
CA ALA A 791 1.28 -22.72 -22.24
C ALA A 791 0.53 -21.79 -23.22
N GLY A 792 1.24 -20.86 -23.86
CA GLY A 792 0.74 -19.85 -24.77
C GLY A 792 -0.15 -18.80 -24.11
N ILE A 793 0.04 -18.56 -22.81
CA ILE A 793 -0.65 -17.46 -22.13
C ILE A 793 -0.19 -16.14 -22.77
N PRO A 794 -1.10 -15.26 -23.23
CA PRO A 794 -0.70 -13.97 -23.79
C PRO A 794 -0.10 -13.10 -22.67
N ILE A 795 1.19 -12.78 -22.76
CA ILE A 795 1.90 -11.96 -21.76
C ILE A 795 2.11 -10.55 -22.29
N ASP A 796 1.82 -9.53 -21.48
CA ASP A 796 2.27 -8.16 -21.69
C ASP A 796 3.78 -8.08 -21.42
N PRO A 797 4.60 -7.68 -22.41
CA PRO A 797 6.05 -7.68 -22.24
C PRO A 797 6.55 -6.65 -21.24
N ASP A 798 5.75 -5.64 -20.84
CA ASP A 798 6.16 -4.48 -20.02
C ASP A 798 7.64 -4.11 -20.21
N GLU A 799 7.89 -3.37 -21.29
CA GLU A 799 9.23 -2.99 -21.73
C GLU A 799 10.00 -2.17 -20.69
N SER A 800 9.32 -1.64 -19.67
CA SER A 800 9.95 -0.85 -18.62
C SER A 800 10.59 -1.69 -17.49
N SER A 801 10.13 -2.93 -17.30
CA SER A 801 10.61 -3.79 -16.22
C SER A 801 11.96 -4.43 -16.57
N PRO A 802 12.99 -4.41 -15.70
CA PRO A 802 14.21 -5.20 -15.96
C PRO A 802 13.94 -6.69 -15.74
N LEU A 803 14.43 -7.56 -16.64
CA LEU A 803 14.31 -9.02 -16.50
C LEU A 803 15.31 -9.59 -15.50
N GLY A 804 16.54 -9.06 -15.49
CA GLY A 804 17.63 -9.53 -14.62
C GLY A 804 18.10 -10.93 -14.99
N PHE A 805 18.38 -11.19 -16.26
CA PHE A 805 18.72 -12.50 -16.81
C PHE A 805 19.94 -13.13 -16.11
N LEU A 806 21.01 -12.36 -15.92
CA LEU A 806 22.20 -12.84 -15.19
C LEU A 806 21.88 -13.18 -13.74
N GLY A 807 21.02 -12.39 -13.08
CA GLY A 807 20.55 -12.66 -11.73
C GLY A 807 19.78 -13.98 -11.65
N TRP A 808 18.91 -14.23 -12.62
CA TRP A 808 18.19 -15.50 -12.77
C TRP A 808 19.12 -16.69 -13.06
N LEU A 809 20.11 -16.55 -13.96
CA LEU A 809 21.07 -17.62 -14.29
C LEU A 809 21.80 -18.16 -13.05
N GLY A 810 22.13 -17.30 -12.08
CA GLY A 810 22.72 -17.73 -10.82
C GLY A 810 21.81 -18.65 -9.98
N ARG A 811 20.50 -18.66 -10.26
CA ARG A 811 19.48 -19.46 -9.56
C ARG A 811 18.91 -20.60 -10.41
N ALA A 812 19.10 -20.57 -11.73
CA ALA A 812 18.49 -21.47 -12.70
C ALA A 812 18.72 -22.96 -12.39
N LYS A 813 19.86 -23.34 -11.78
CA LYS A 813 20.15 -24.72 -11.33
C LYS A 813 19.81 -25.83 -12.36
N GLY A 814 20.04 -25.55 -13.65
CA GLY A 814 19.78 -26.49 -14.75
C GLY A 814 18.49 -26.24 -15.54
N ASP A 815 17.74 -25.18 -15.21
CA ASP A 815 16.63 -24.70 -16.03
C ASP A 815 17.11 -24.22 -17.41
N ASP A 816 16.27 -24.43 -18.41
CA ASP A 816 16.43 -23.96 -19.80
C ASP A 816 15.29 -22.99 -20.14
N LEU A 817 15.40 -22.26 -21.25
CA LEU A 817 14.43 -21.22 -21.65
C LEU A 817 14.01 -21.30 -23.13
N PRO A 818 13.37 -22.40 -23.59
CA PRO A 818 13.05 -22.60 -25.01
C PRO A 818 12.13 -21.54 -25.64
N HIS A 819 11.26 -20.88 -24.88
CA HIS A 819 10.30 -19.90 -25.41
C HIS A 819 10.75 -18.47 -25.16
N VAL A 820 11.31 -18.15 -23.98
CA VAL A 820 11.80 -16.80 -23.68
C VAL A 820 12.95 -16.41 -24.61
N THR A 821 13.87 -17.34 -24.94
CA THR A 821 15.00 -17.02 -25.84
C THR A 821 14.60 -16.86 -27.30
N GLN A 822 13.43 -17.37 -27.69
CA GLN A 822 12.90 -17.29 -29.06
C GLN A 822 11.84 -16.19 -29.24
N ASP A 823 11.37 -15.58 -28.15
CA ASP A 823 10.36 -14.53 -28.18
C ASP A 823 11.01 -13.17 -28.45
N GLY A 824 10.72 -12.59 -29.62
CA GLY A 824 11.28 -11.31 -30.06
C GLY A 824 11.05 -10.13 -29.11
N ARG A 825 10.12 -10.22 -28.15
CA ARG A 825 9.87 -9.20 -27.13
C ARG A 825 10.84 -9.30 -25.94
N PHE A 826 11.41 -10.48 -25.70
CA PHE A 826 12.31 -10.75 -24.58
C PHE A 826 13.77 -10.95 -25.02
N THR A 827 14.02 -11.56 -26.17
CA THR A 827 15.37 -11.83 -26.69
C THR A 827 16.29 -10.60 -26.67
N PRO A 828 15.89 -9.40 -27.16
CA PRO A 828 16.76 -8.22 -27.14
C PRO A 828 17.19 -7.79 -25.73
N ARG A 829 16.35 -8.04 -24.72
CA ARG A 829 16.62 -7.72 -23.31
C ARG A 829 17.59 -8.73 -22.69
N LEU A 830 17.50 -10.00 -23.08
CA LEU A 830 18.48 -11.02 -22.68
C LEU A 830 19.86 -10.75 -23.29
N VAL A 831 19.91 -10.35 -24.57
CA VAL A 831 21.16 -9.98 -25.25
C VAL A 831 21.80 -8.78 -24.58
N GLY A 832 21.01 -7.76 -24.21
CA GLY A 832 21.50 -6.58 -23.51
C GLY A 832 22.11 -6.86 -22.13
N ASP A 833 21.70 -7.95 -21.47
CA ASP A 833 22.29 -8.40 -20.20
C ASP A 833 23.59 -9.20 -20.42
N LEU A 834 23.77 -9.83 -21.58
CA LEU A 834 24.98 -10.60 -21.95
C LEU A 834 26.07 -9.70 -22.53
N SER A 835 25.70 -8.85 -23.49
CA SER A 835 26.61 -7.98 -24.24
C SER A 835 26.22 -6.52 -24.03
N ASP A 836 27.11 -5.74 -23.42
CA ASP A 836 26.96 -4.28 -23.33
C ASP A 836 27.91 -3.61 -24.33
N PRO A 837 27.40 -3.10 -25.47
CA PRO A 837 28.24 -2.44 -26.46
C PRO A 837 29.06 -1.30 -25.86
N ARG A 838 28.55 -0.60 -24.82
CA ARG A 838 29.27 0.49 -24.11
C ARG A 838 30.64 0.08 -23.58
N ALA A 839 30.81 -1.19 -23.19
CA ALA A 839 32.08 -1.68 -22.70
C ALA A 839 33.20 -1.42 -23.72
N THR A 840 32.90 -1.52 -25.02
CA THR A 840 33.87 -1.31 -26.12
C THR A 840 33.86 0.09 -26.73
N LEU A 841 32.92 0.95 -26.31
CA LEU A 841 32.81 2.32 -26.82
C LEU A 841 33.61 3.32 -25.99
N LEU A 842 33.93 3.03 -24.73
CA LEU A 842 34.53 4.00 -23.81
C LEU A 842 36.05 3.88 -23.69
N ILE A 843 36.72 5.02 -23.51
CA ILE A 843 38.17 5.11 -23.27
C ILE A 843 38.47 4.84 -21.78
N GLY A 844 39.52 4.07 -21.49
CA GLY A 844 39.96 3.73 -20.14
C GLY A 844 39.62 2.29 -19.74
N ARG A 845 39.34 2.07 -18.44
CA ARG A 845 39.07 0.75 -17.87
C ARG A 845 37.90 0.07 -18.58
N LEU A 846 38.14 -1.13 -19.07
CA LEU A 846 37.09 -2.03 -19.55
C LEU A 846 36.49 -2.78 -18.35
N ALA A 847 35.16 -2.72 -18.20
CA ALA A 847 34.50 -3.65 -17.29
C ALA A 847 34.73 -5.07 -17.84
N PRO A 848 35.10 -6.05 -16.99
CA PRO A 848 35.14 -7.44 -17.44
C PRO A 848 33.75 -7.83 -17.92
N HIS A 849 33.69 -8.73 -18.90
CA HIS A 849 32.42 -9.29 -19.37
C HIS A 849 31.59 -9.77 -18.16
N PRO A 850 30.27 -9.61 -18.13
CA PRO A 850 29.44 -9.94 -16.96
C PRO A 850 29.55 -11.40 -16.47
N LEU A 851 30.02 -12.30 -17.33
CA LEU A 851 30.26 -13.73 -17.06
C LEU A 851 31.73 -14.08 -16.79
N ALA A 852 32.67 -13.14 -16.89
CA ALA A 852 34.08 -13.41 -16.67
C ALA A 852 34.32 -13.91 -15.23
N GLY A 853 34.93 -15.10 -15.11
CA GLY A 853 35.19 -15.74 -13.81
C GLY A 853 34.00 -16.48 -13.19
N ASP A 854 32.79 -16.41 -13.76
CA ASP A 854 31.59 -17.08 -13.25
C ASP A 854 31.35 -18.43 -13.93
N THR A 855 32.14 -19.43 -13.52
CA THR A 855 32.04 -20.79 -14.06
C THR A 855 30.67 -21.45 -13.82
N GLY A 856 29.89 -20.99 -12.84
CA GLY A 856 28.56 -21.51 -12.54
C GLY A 856 27.56 -21.14 -13.64
N ARG A 857 27.44 -19.83 -13.92
CA ARG A 857 26.54 -19.33 -14.97
C ARG A 857 26.95 -19.80 -16.37
N LEU A 858 28.25 -19.84 -16.64
CA LEU A 858 28.77 -20.35 -17.92
C LEU A 858 28.36 -21.80 -18.16
N LYS A 859 28.46 -22.66 -17.13
CA LYS A 859 28.00 -24.05 -17.23
C LYS A 859 26.50 -24.12 -17.51
N SER A 860 25.68 -23.34 -16.79
CA SER A 860 24.23 -23.30 -17.03
C SER A 860 23.88 -22.95 -18.48
N LEU A 861 24.52 -21.91 -19.04
CA LEU A 861 24.34 -21.53 -20.44
C LEU A 861 24.75 -22.63 -21.42
N ALA A 862 25.88 -23.28 -21.18
CA ALA A 862 26.40 -24.31 -22.08
C ALA A 862 25.61 -25.63 -22.02
N THR A 863 25.05 -25.97 -20.85
CA THR A 863 24.33 -27.24 -20.66
C THR A 863 22.88 -27.19 -21.14
N GLY A 864 22.18 -26.05 -21.01
CA GLY A 864 20.83 -25.87 -21.54
C GLY A 864 20.85 -25.91 -23.06
N THR A 865 19.86 -26.54 -23.70
CA THR A 865 19.81 -26.66 -25.16
C THR A 865 19.38 -25.34 -25.80
N ALA A 866 18.32 -24.72 -25.29
CA ALA A 866 17.83 -23.44 -25.79
C ALA A 866 18.78 -22.29 -25.40
N LEU A 867 19.29 -22.29 -24.16
CA LEU A 867 20.29 -21.32 -23.72
C LEU A 867 21.59 -21.41 -24.54
N ARG A 868 22.08 -22.62 -24.84
CA ARG A 868 23.27 -22.80 -25.68
C ARG A 868 23.02 -22.31 -27.11
N ALA A 869 21.88 -22.65 -27.70
CA ALA A 869 21.51 -22.19 -29.04
C ALA A 869 21.42 -20.65 -29.09
N PHE A 870 20.80 -20.03 -28.08
CA PHE A 870 20.72 -18.58 -27.94
C PHE A 870 22.10 -17.92 -27.87
N VAL A 871 23.02 -18.43 -27.05
CA VAL A 871 24.39 -17.90 -26.98
C VAL A 871 25.14 -18.11 -28.29
N ALA A 872 25.00 -19.27 -28.93
CA ALA A 872 25.63 -19.54 -30.22
C ALA A 872 25.13 -18.60 -31.33
N GLU A 873 23.83 -18.25 -31.33
CA GLU A 873 23.26 -17.26 -32.24
C GLU A 873 23.84 -15.86 -32.00
N VAL A 874 23.94 -15.43 -30.73
CA VAL A 874 24.54 -14.13 -30.37
C VAL A 874 26.01 -14.07 -30.80
N LEU A 875 26.81 -15.08 -30.46
CA LEU A 875 28.22 -15.15 -30.86
C LEU A 875 28.39 -15.29 -32.38
N GLY A 876 27.50 -16.02 -33.04
CA GLY A 876 27.48 -16.17 -34.49
C GLY A 876 27.25 -14.83 -35.21
N GLU A 877 26.28 -14.05 -34.75
CA GLU A 877 26.01 -12.70 -35.28
C GLU A 877 27.18 -11.75 -35.01
N HIS A 878 27.81 -11.82 -33.82
CA HIS A 878 29.00 -11.03 -33.52
C HIS A 878 30.21 -11.44 -34.37
N GLY A 879 30.40 -12.73 -34.63
CA GLY A 879 31.42 -13.25 -35.54
C GLY A 879 31.22 -12.78 -36.98
N ARG A 880 29.97 -12.80 -37.47
CA ARG A 880 29.63 -12.26 -38.79
C ARG A 880 29.96 -10.77 -38.88
N ARG A 881 29.56 -9.97 -37.89
CA ARG A 881 29.91 -8.54 -37.81
C ARG A 881 31.41 -8.28 -37.72
N ALA A 882 32.16 -9.14 -37.02
CA ALA A 882 33.61 -9.03 -36.90
C ALA A 882 34.33 -9.32 -38.24
N GLN A 883 33.83 -10.28 -39.02
CA GLN A 883 34.38 -10.61 -40.34
C GLN A 883 34.08 -9.53 -41.38
N GLU A 884 32.85 -9.00 -41.35
CA GLU A 884 32.40 -7.98 -42.29
C GLU A 884 32.79 -6.56 -41.86
N GLY A 885 33.14 -6.31 -40.60
CA GLY A 885 33.26 -4.96 -40.04
C GLY A 885 34.68 -4.43 -39.88
N GLY A 886 34.78 -3.30 -39.17
CA GLY A 886 36.04 -2.71 -38.74
C GLY A 886 36.53 -3.24 -37.39
N VAL A 887 37.42 -2.49 -36.73
CA VAL A 887 37.98 -2.88 -35.42
C VAL A 887 36.90 -2.87 -34.34
N GLN A 888 35.90 -1.98 -34.43
CA GLN A 888 34.83 -1.89 -33.43
C GLN A 888 34.04 -3.19 -33.26
N PRO A 889 33.41 -3.76 -34.31
CA PRO A 889 32.68 -5.02 -34.17
C PRO A 889 33.59 -6.20 -33.84
N LEU A 890 34.86 -6.21 -34.31
CA LEU A 890 35.84 -7.23 -33.92
C LEU A 890 36.14 -7.18 -32.41
N HIS A 891 36.36 -5.98 -31.86
CA HIS A 891 36.62 -5.81 -30.43
C HIS A 891 35.43 -6.28 -29.58
N ALA A 892 34.20 -5.91 -29.96
CA ALA A 892 32.99 -6.38 -29.29
C ALA A 892 32.86 -7.92 -29.33
N ALA A 893 33.08 -8.53 -30.50
CA ALA A 893 33.00 -9.97 -30.65
C ALA A 893 34.04 -10.73 -29.81
N LEU A 894 35.29 -10.26 -29.78
CA LEU A 894 36.34 -10.87 -28.96
C LEU A 894 36.06 -10.76 -27.46
N ARG A 895 35.45 -9.64 -27.02
CA ARG A 895 35.05 -9.42 -25.63
C ARG A 895 33.91 -10.34 -25.19
N ASP A 896 32.92 -10.52 -26.05
CA ASP A 896 31.80 -11.41 -25.75
C ASP A 896 32.21 -12.89 -25.82
N LEU A 897 33.23 -13.23 -26.63
CA LEU A 897 33.80 -14.57 -26.70
C LEU A 897 34.65 -14.93 -25.47
N GLU A 898 35.34 -13.96 -24.85
CA GLU A 898 36.34 -14.17 -23.78
C GLU A 898 35.89 -15.17 -22.69
N PRO A 899 34.68 -15.08 -22.09
CA PRO A 899 34.22 -16.04 -21.07
C PRO A 899 34.01 -17.46 -21.61
N PHE A 900 33.66 -17.60 -22.88
CA PHE A 900 33.32 -18.87 -23.51
C PHE A 900 34.55 -19.63 -24.03
N ALA A 901 35.71 -18.98 -24.07
CA ALA A 901 37.00 -19.63 -24.27
C ALA A 901 37.43 -20.52 -23.08
N ALA A 902 36.79 -20.37 -21.92
CA ALA A 902 37.12 -21.15 -20.73
C ALA A 902 37.00 -22.67 -20.99
N ARG A 903 38.00 -23.45 -20.56
CA ARG A 903 38.07 -24.92 -20.74
C ARG A 903 36.80 -25.67 -20.36
N ALA A 904 36.04 -25.16 -19.38
CA ALA A 904 34.81 -25.77 -18.91
C ALA A 904 33.67 -25.78 -19.97
N VAL A 905 33.66 -24.81 -20.89
CA VAL A 905 32.54 -24.59 -21.82
C VAL A 905 32.96 -24.47 -23.30
N ARG A 906 34.24 -24.23 -23.60
CA ARG A 906 34.74 -23.95 -24.96
C ARG A 906 34.29 -24.93 -26.05
N ARG A 907 34.20 -26.22 -25.72
CA ARG A 907 33.77 -27.28 -26.68
C ARG A 907 32.37 -27.07 -27.25
N HIS A 908 31.55 -26.24 -26.59
CA HIS A 908 30.17 -25.98 -26.98
C HIS A 908 30.03 -24.83 -27.98
N PHE A 909 31.10 -24.04 -28.19
CA PHE A 909 31.09 -22.82 -29.02
C PHE A 909 32.31 -22.75 -29.96
N THR A 910 32.83 -23.91 -30.40
CA THR A 910 34.07 -23.99 -31.19
C THR A 910 33.92 -23.25 -32.52
N ASP A 911 32.81 -23.47 -33.24
CA ASP A 911 32.58 -22.86 -34.55
C ASP A 911 32.45 -21.33 -34.45
N GLU A 912 31.75 -20.84 -33.42
CA GLU A 912 31.63 -19.42 -33.14
C GLU A 912 32.98 -18.80 -32.77
N ALA A 913 33.78 -19.50 -31.94
CA ALA A 913 35.12 -19.06 -31.58
C ALA A 913 36.05 -18.97 -32.80
N GLU A 914 36.05 -19.98 -33.67
CA GLU A 914 36.84 -19.99 -34.90
C GLU A 914 36.45 -18.81 -35.82
N ARG A 915 35.15 -18.55 -35.98
CA ARG A 915 34.66 -17.42 -36.80
C ARG A 915 35.10 -16.06 -36.25
N ILE A 916 35.04 -15.87 -34.93
CA ILE A 916 35.41 -14.60 -34.27
C ILE A 916 36.94 -14.39 -34.25
N LEU A 917 37.73 -15.47 -34.16
CA LEU A 917 39.20 -15.40 -34.16
C LEU A 917 39.82 -15.33 -35.56
N ALA A 918 39.05 -15.60 -36.62
CA ALA A 918 39.52 -15.58 -37.99
C ALA A 918 39.96 -14.19 -38.50
N PRO A 919 39.21 -13.08 -38.24
CA PRO A 919 39.58 -11.75 -38.70
C PRO A 919 40.93 -11.30 -38.13
N ASP A 920 41.74 -10.69 -39.00
CA ASP A 920 43.01 -10.10 -38.64
C ASP A 920 42.83 -8.65 -38.14
N PRO A 921 43.35 -8.29 -36.94
CA PRO A 921 43.22 -6.93 -36.40
C PRO A 921 43.79 -5.83 -37.31
N ALA A 922 44.87 -6.09 -38.06
CA ALA A 922 45.44 -5.11 -38.98
C ALA A 922 44.52 -4.84 -40.18
N SER A 923 43.93 -5.90 -40.74
CA SER A 923 42.92 -5.80 -41.80
C SER A 923 41.67 -5.04 -41.34
N ALA A 924 41.21 -5.29 -40.10
CA ALA A 924 40.10 -4.55 -39.50
C ALA A 924 40.44 -3.06 -39.29
N LEU A 925 41.68 -2.75 -38.88
CA LEU A 925 42.18 -1.37 -38.72
C LEU A 925 42.24 -0.64 -40.06
N ALA A 926 42.84 -1.26 -41.08
CA ALA A 926 42.90 -0.70 -42.43
C ALA A 926 41.50 -0.40 -42.96
N ARG A 927 40.54 -1.32 -42.78
CA ARG A 927 39.14 -1.10 -43.18
C ARG A 927 38.50 0.07 -42.44
N THR A 928 38.72 0.18 -41.12
CA THR A 928 38.19 1.28 -40.30
C THR A 928 38.68 2.62 -40.81
N LEU A 929 40.01 2.76 -40.98
CA LEU A 929 40.65 4.01 -41.42
C LEU A 929 40.30 4.38 -42.86
N ARG A 930 40.25 3.40 -43.77
CA ARG A 930 39.86 3.61 -45.17
C ARG A 930 38.37 3.94 -45.35
N THR A 931 37.52 3.37 -44.50
CA THR A 931 36.07 3.61 -44.59
C THR A 931 35.70 4.96 -44.02
N GLY A 932 36.25 5.33 -42.87
CA GLY A 932 35.88 6.57 -42.20
C GLY A 932 35.83 6.43 -40.70
N ILE A 933 36.29 7.46 -40.00
CA ILE A 933 35.98 7.68 -38.58
C ILE A 933 35.23 9.00 -38.38
N PRO A 934 34.34 9.11 -37.37
CA PRO A 934 33.62 10.35 -37.06
C PRO A 934 34.54 11.56 -36.91
N ASP A 935 35.74 11.37 -36.35
CA ASP A 935 36.71 12.45 -36.08
C ASP A 935 37.34 13.07 -37.33
N GLU A 936 37.07 12.58 -38.54
CA GLU A 936 37.44 13.29 -39.79
C GLU A 936 36.59 14.55 -40.02
N LEU A 937 35.44 14.61 -39.37
CA LEU A 937 34.45 15.67 -39.47
C LEU A 937 34.30 16.37 -38.12
N GLY A 938 34.08 17.68 -38.15
CA GLY A 938 33.90 18.51 -36.97
C GLY A 938 32.75 19.50 -37.14
N LEU A 939 32.20 19.97 -36.03
CA LEU A 939 31.28 21.11 -36.07
C LEU A 939 32.06 22.39 -36.42
N PRO A 940 31.43 23.48 -36.90
CA PRO A 940 32.17 24.69 -37.26
C PRO A 940 32.82 25.45 -36.07
N ASP A 941 32.29 25.28 -34.85
CA ASP A 941 32.70 26.03 -33.64
C ASP A 941 33.07 25.07 -32.48
N GLU A 942 34.18 24.34 -32.67
CA GLU A 942 34.56 23.21 -31.80
C GLU A 942 35.33 23.57 -30.54
N ASP A 943 35.65 24.85 -30.37
CA ASP A 943 36.25 25.37 -29.14
C ASP A 943 35.23 26.06 -28.24
N ALA A 944 33.96 26.10 -28.67
CA ALA A 944 32.88 26.73 -27.94
C ALA A 944 32.65 26.09 -26.56
N GLY A 945 32.45 26.94 -25.55
CA GLY A 945 32.30 26.51 -24.16
C GLY A 945 31.11 25.57 -23.91
N TRP A 946 30.07 25.63 -24.74
CA TRP A 946 28.88 24.76 -24.62
C TRP A 946 29.19 23.29 -24.93
N GLN A 947 30.24 23.02 -25.71
CA GLN A 947 30.70 21.65 -25.97
C GLN A 947 31.40 21.02 -24.77
N ARG A 948 31.92 21.82 -23.83
CA ARG A 948 32.72 21.36 -22.68
C ARG A 948 31.86 20.96 -21.46
N GLY A 949 30.69 20.36 -21.70
CA GLY A 949 29.72 19.97 -20.67
C GLY A 949 29.64 18.47 -20.40
N LEU A 950 29.08 18.10 -19.25
CA LEU A 950 28.64 16.73 -18.95
C LEU A 950 27.21 16.54 -19.48
N TRP A 951 27.08 16.25 -20.78
CA TRP A 951 25.82 15.93 -21.44
C TRP A 951 25.52 14.45 -21.32
N THR A 952 24.25 14.16 -21.06
CA THR A 952 23.76 12.81 -20.80
C THR A 952 22.85 12.24 -21.88
N GLU A 953 22.35 13.12 -22.76
CA GLU A 953 21.47 12.77 -23.87
C GLU A 953 21.67 13.80 -24.99
N ILE A 954 21.81 13.30 -26.23
CA ILE A 954 21.92 14.10 -27.46
C ILE A 954 20.78 13.69 -28.39
N ARG A 955 20.00 14.66 -28.86
CA ARG A 955 18.80 14.42 -29.68
C ARG A 955 18.76 15.32 -30.90
N ASP A 956 18.10 14.80 -31.93
CA ASP A 956 17.68 15.61 -33.06
C ASP A 956 16.35 16.29 -32.70
N GLY A 957 16.34 17.62 -32.69
CA GLY A 957 15.17 18.44 -32.46
C GLY A 957 14.44 18.84 -33.75
N GLY A 958 14.96 18.46 -34.92
CA GLY A 958 14.48 18.89 -36.24
C GLY A 958 15.19 20.17 -36.70
N ASP A 959 14.94 21.28 -36.02
CA ASP A 959 15.55 22.59 -36.31
C ASP A 959 16.77 22.92 -35.43
N ALA A 960 16.97 22.18 -34.33
CA ALA A 960 18.11 22.31 -33.44
C ALA A 960 18.62 20.95 -32.93
N LEU A 961 19.93 20.83 -32.68
CA LEU A 961 20.55 19.72 -31.98
C LEU A 961 20.39 19.95 -30.47
N LEU A 962 19.74 19.01 -29.77
CA LEU A 962 19.36 19.15 -28.37
C LEU A 962 20.34 18.37 -27.47
N LEU A 963 20.82 19.01 -26.41
CA LEU A 963 21.74 18.42 -25.45
C LEU A 963 21.16 18.56 -24.05
N ALA A 964 20.95 17.44 -23.35
CA ALA A 964 20.40 17.43 -22.00
C ALA A 964 21.41 16.85 -21.00
N GLY A 965 21.66 17.57 -19.91
CA GLY A 965 22.62 17.26 -18.86
C GLY A 965 22.04 17.60 -17.49
N VAL A 966 22.83 17.38 -16.44
CA VAL A 966 22.39 17.47 -15.03
C VAL A 966 21.72 18.81 -14.70
N GLY A 967 20.38 18.81 -14.61
CA GLY A 967 19.57 20.00 -14.31
C GLY A 967 19.57 21.08 -15.40
N ARG A 968 19.92 20.76 -16.65
CA ARG A 968 20.00 21.73 -17.76
C ARG A 968 19.82 21.11 -19.14
N ALA A 969 19.39 21.91 -20.11
CA ALA A 969 19.33 21.56 -21.52
C ALA A 969 19.75 22.73 -22.41
N ILE A 970 20.34 22.46 -23.57
CA ILE A 970 20.67 23.47 -24.59
C ILE A 970 20.24 23.00 -25.98
N ALA A 971 19.81 23.93 -26.82
CA ALA A 971 19.44 23.70 -28.21
C ALA A 971 20.42 24.46 -29.11
N MET A 972 20.97 23.76 -30.10
CA MET A 972 22.05 24.23 -30.98
C MET A 972 21.58 24.28 -32.42
N GLY A 973 21.61 25.45 -33.03
CA GLY A 973 21.39 25.62 -34.47
C GLY A 973 22.70 25.59 -35.25
N PRO A 974 22.65 25.65 -36.60
CA PRO A 974 23.84 25.66 -37.46
C PRO A 974 24.81 26.82 -37.19
N GLU A 975 24.32 27.95 -36.67
CA GLU A 975 25.11 29.15 -36.38
C GLU A 975 25.47 29.34 -34.90
N GLY A 976 25.06 28.44 -34.00
CA GLY A 976 25.39 28.53 -32.58
C GLY A 976 24.23 28.17 -31.63
N VAL A 977 24.37 28.52 -30.35
CA VAL A 977 23.36 28.23 -29.32
C VAL A 977 22.08 29.03 -29.60
N VAL A 978 20.95 28.33 -29.75
CA VAL A 978 19.64 28.95 -30.01
C VAL A 978 18.87 29.18 -28.71
N ALA A 979 18.91 28.21 -27.78
CA ALA A 979 18.22 28.31 -26.50
C ALA A 979 18.94 27.53 -25.40
N GLN A 980 18.70 27.92 -24.15
CA GLN A 980 19.18 27.23 -22.96
C GLN A 980 18.05 27.13 -21.93
N TRP A 981 18.05 26.05 -21.17
CA TRP A 981 17.13 25.81 -20.07
C TRP A 981 17.89 25.26 -18.86
N GLN A 982 17.47 25.68 -17.67
CA GLN A 982 18.04 25.24 -16.41
C GLN A 982 16.91 24.99 -15.40
N ASP A 983 16.99 23.88 -14.68
CA ASP A 983 16.05 23.54 -13.61
C ASP A 983 16.45 24.27 -12.32
N GLU A 984 15.72 25.32 -11.97
CA GLU A 984 15.93 26.06 -10.72
C GLU A 984 15.65 25.23 -9.46
N ALA A 985 14.87 24.15 -9.59
CA ALA A 985 14.49 23.25 -8.50
C ALA A 985 15.37 21.97 -8.45
N TYR A 986 16.49 21.93 -9.19
CA TYR A 986 17.34 20.76 -9.27
C TYR A 986 17.96 20.35 -7.91
N ASP A 987 17.67 19.13 -7.46
CA ASP A 987 18.27 18.50 -6.28
C ASP A 987 19.12 17.29 -6.68
N HIS A 988 20.43 17.34 -6.42
CA HIS A 988 21.37 16.23 -6.67
C HIS A 988 21.01 14.93 -5.93
N ARG A 989 20.22 15.00 -4.85
CA ARG A 989 19.71 13.83 -4.11
C ARG A 989 18.47 13.21 -4.74
N ARG A 990 17.77 13.97 -5.59
CA ARG A 990 16.61 13.53 -6.38
C ARG A 990 16.81 13.93 -7.84
N PRO A 991 17.83 13.35 -8.50
CA PRO A 991 18.14 13.74 -9.85
C PRO A 991 16.92 13.34 -10.70
N TRP A 992 16.27 14.35 -11.32
CA TRP A 992 15.19 14.25 -12.34
C TRP A 992 13.75 14.14 -11.83
N GLN A 993 13.12 15.30 -11.60
CA GLN A 993 11.65 15.44 -11.50
C GLN A 993 11.03 16.09 -12.74
N THR A 994 11.85 16.76 -13.55
CA THR A 994 11.44 17.59 -14.69
C THR A 994 12.20 17.16 -15.94
N GLY A 995 11.48 16.80 -17.00
CA GLY A 995 11.97 16.74 -18.38
C GLY A 995 11.63 18.02 -19.13
N VAL A 996 12.11 18.17 -20.36
CA VAL A 996 11.82 19.33 -21.22
C VAL A 996 11.41 18.92 -22.63
N LEU A 997 10.42 19.61 -23.20
CA LEU A 997 9.97 19.47 -24.58
C LEU A 997 10.50 20.65 -25.39
N TRP A 998 11.22 20.35 -26.47
CA TRP A 998 11.60 21.33 -27.48
C TRP A 998 10.45 21.54 -28.46
N ARG A 999 9.97 22.79 -28.54
CA ARG A 999 8.91 23.21 -29.46
C ARG A 999 9.04 24.69 -29.79
N ASP A 1000 8.86 25.05 -31.05
CA ASP A 1000 8.82 26.44 -31.54
C ASP A 1000 10.01 27.31 -31.08
N GLY A 1001 11.22 26.73 -31.05
CA GLY A 1001 12.44 27.45 -30.67
C GLY A 1001 12.66 27.62 -29.15
N ALA A 1002 11.87 26.96 -28.30
CA ALA A 1002 11.97 27.06 -26.84
C ALA A 1002 11.86 25.70 -26.13
N PHE A 1003 12.34 25.64 -24.88
CA PHE A 1003 12.17 24.50 -23.98
C PHE A 1003 10.96 24.70 -23.05
N GLU A 1004 10.03 23.75 -23.05
CA GLU A 1004 8.86 23.71 -22.16
C GLU A 1004 9.04 22.59 -21.10
N PRO A 1005 8.91 22.87 -19.80
CA PRO A 1005 9.07 21.85 -18.77
C PRO A 1005 7.88 20.86 -18.75
N LEU A 1006 8.16 19.57 -18.54
CA LEU A 1006 7.18 18.51 -18.32
C LEU A 1006 7.61 17.57 -17.18
N PRO A 1007 6.71 16.79 -16.57
CA PRO A 1007 7.10 15.75 -15.62
C PRO A 1007 8.05 14.74 -16.27
N PHE A 1008 9.11 14.36 -15.56
CA PHE A 1008 10.01 13.32 -16.04
C PHE A 1008 9.26 11.98 -16.19
N ASP A 1009 9.29 11.40 -17.40
CA ASP A 1009 8.56 10.18 -17.76
C ASP A 1009 9.27 8.87 -17.32
N GLY A 1010 10.39 8.99 -16.61
CA GLY A 1010 11.23 7.86 -16.20
C GLY A 1010 12.18 7.35 -17.28
N LYS A 1011 12.07 7.83 -18.52
CA LYS A 1011 12.81 7.33 -19.68
C LYS A 1011 13.71 8.39 -20.34
N ARG A 1012 13.20 9.62 -20.58
CA ARG A 1012 13.87 10.67 -21.38
C ARG A 1012 13.87 12.02 -20.68
N ARG A 1013 14.95 12.78 -20.86
CA ARG A 1013 15.11 14.10 -20.23
C ARG A 1013 14.75 15.24 -21.16
N VAL A 1014 14.96 15.04 -22.46
CA VAL A 1014 14.54 15.98 -23.50
C VAL A 1014 13.71 15.28 -24.56
N HIS A 1015 12.61 15.91 -24.93
CA HIS A 1015 11.66 15.48 -25.94
C HIS A 1015 11.65 16.52 -27.07
N SER A 1016 11.30 16.09 -28.28
CA SER A 1016 11.03 16.99 -29.41
C SER A 1016 9.78 16.48 -30.13
N THR A 1017 9.07 17.39 -30.81
CA THR A 1017 7.98 17.04 -31.72
C THR A 1017 8.49 16.51 -33.07
N ALA A 1018 9.78 16.71 -33.39
CA ALA A 1018 10.39 16.20 -34.61
C ALA A 1018 10.63 14.68 -34.51
N GLU A 1019 10.33 13.96 -35.58
CA GLU A 1019 10.73 12.56 -35.71
C GLU A 1019 12.25 12.51 -35.94
N PRO A 1020 13.03 11.86 -35.06
CA PRO A 1020 14.47 11.81 -35.21
C PRO A 1020 14.86 10.98 -36.43
N ALA A 1021 15.83 11.47 -37.22
CA ALA A 1021 16.30 10.70 -38.36
C ALA A 1021 16.89 9.34 -37.94
N GLU A 1022 16.41 8.28 -38.58
CA GLU A 1022 16.93 6.91 -38.37
C GLU A 1022 18.30 6.73 -39.03
N ARG A 1023 18.52 7.38 -40.19
CA ARG A 1023 19.76 7.31 -40.94
C ARG A 1023 20.03 8.56 -41.77
N GLU A 1024 21.30 8.83 -42.06
CA GLU A 1024 21.76 9.93 -42.90
C GLU A 1024 22.92 9.47 -43.78
N SER A 1025 22.95 9.89 -45.04
CA SER A 1025 24.09 9.65 -45.94
C SER A 1025 25.17 10.71 -45.74
N VAL A 1026 26.42 10.27 -45.57
CA VAL A 1026 27.58 11.17 -45.39
C VAL A 1026 28.66 10.85 -46.41
N LEU A 1027 29.25 11.88 -47.01
CA LEU A 1027 30.47 11.74 -47.82
C LEU A 1027 31.68 12.08 -46.94
N MET A 1028 32.59 11.11 -46.79
CA MET A 1028 33.84 11.34 -46.06
C MET A 1028 34.81 12.16 -46.92
N PRO A 1029 35.68 13.00 -46.34
CA PRO A 1029 36.61 13.81 -47.12
C PRO A 1029 37.59 12.94 -47.92
N GLY A 1030 37.84 13.31 -49.18
CA GLY A 1030 38.75 12.57 -50.06
C GLY A 1030 38.17 11.28 -50.66
N ASP A 1031 36.85 11.07 -50.56
CA ASP A 1031 36.17 9.90 -51.09
C ASP A 1031 35.00 10.27 -52.03
N ASP A 1032 34.62 9.36 -52.92
CA ASP A 1032 33.54 9.52 -53.90
C ASP A 1032 32.30 8.66 -53.59
N ARG A 1033 32.37 7.77 -52.58
CA ARG A 1033 31.25 6.91 -52.18
C ARG A 1033 30.62 7.37 -50.88
N ALA A 1034 29.30 7.49 -50.83
CA ALA A 1034 28.61 7.82 -49.59
C ALA A 1034 28.63 6.64 -48.60
N ARG A 1035 28.76 6.97 -47.30
CA ARG A 1035 28.52 6.10 -46.15
C ARG A 1035 27.14 6.40 -45.58
N THR A 1036 26.71 5.60 -44.61
CA THR A 1036 25.48 5.89 -43.87
C THR A 1036 25.74 5.88 -42.38
N VAL A 1037 25.20 6.88 -41.70
CA VAL A 1037 25.16 6.96 -40.24
C VAL A 1037 23.78 6.50 -39.80
N HIS A 1038 23.71 5.56 -38.86
CA HIS A 1038 22.47 4.97 -38.37
C HIS A 1038 22.29 5.27 -36.89
N ARG A 1039 21.04 5.48 -36.48
CA ARG A 1039 20.64 5.47 -35.08
C ARG A 1039 20.22 4.05 -34.72
N VAL A 1040 20.82 3.50 -33.66
CA VAL A 1040 20.51 2.15 -33.16
C VAL A 1040 20.11 2.25 -31.70
N THR A 1041 18.99 1.62 -31.34
CA THR A 1041 18.53 1.54 -29.96
C THR A 1041 18.90 0.17 -29.39
N GLY A 1042 19.73 0.16 -28.34
CA GLY A 1042 20.08 -1.03 -27.58
C GLY A 1042 19.47 -1.03 -26.18
N ALA A 1043 19.61 -2.14 -25.46
CA ALA A 1043 19.04 -2.31 -24.11
C ALA A 1043 19.55 -1.29 -23.09
N THR A 1044 20.80 -0.83 -23.25
CA THR A 1044 21.46 0.10 -22.32
C THR A 1044 21.32 1.56 -22.75
N GLY A 1045 20.88 1.85 -23.98
CA GLY A 1045 20.69 3.20 -24.52
C GLY A 1045 20.73 3.26 -26.05
N GLU A 1046 20.72 4.48 -26.60
CA GLU A 1046 20.88 4.74 -28.03
C GLU A 1046 22.34 5.00 -28.43
N TYR A 1047 22.68 4.58 -29.65
CA TYR A 1047 23.99 4.65 -30.27
C TYR A 1047 23.90 5.19 -31.70
N GLY A 1048 24.97 5.84 -32.15
CA GLY A 1048 25.22 6.09 -33.55
C GLY A 1048 26.16 5.01 -34.11
N GLU A 1049 25.92 4.57 -35.33
CA GLU A 1049 26.80 3.67 -36.07
C GLU A 1049 27.17 4.26 -37.42
N LEU A 1050 28.46 4.35 -37.72
CA LEU A 1050 28.95 4.64 -39.07
C LEU A 1050 29.11 3.33 -39.83
N ARG A 1051 28.43 3.23 -40.96
CA ARG A 1051 28.43 2.04 -41.81
C ARG A 1051 29.06 2.33 -43.17
N ALA A 1052 29.90 1.41 -43.61
CA ALA A 1052 30.54 1.37 -44.91
C ALA A 1052 29.52 1.32 -46.05
N PRO A 1053 29.92 1.58 -47.31
CA PRO A 1053 29.02 1.49 -48.47
C PRO A 1053 28.37 0.11 -48.68
N ASP A 1054 28.97 -0.97 -48.15
CA ASP A 1054 28.41 -2.33 -48.17
C ASP A 1054 27.56 -2.65 -46.93
N GLY A 1055 27.34 -1.66 -46.04
CA GLY A 1055 26.53 -1.78 -44.83
C GLY A 1055 27.29 -2.25 -43.59
N ALA A 1056 28.57 -2.57 -43.70
CA ALA A 1056 29.38 -3.02 -42.58
C ALA A 1056 29.64 -1.92 -41.54
N ILE A 1057 29.55 -2.25 -40.24
CA ILE A 1057 29.83 -1.31 -39.15
C ILE A 1057 31.34 -1.11 -39.03
N VAL A 1058 31.78 0.16 -39.00
CA VAL A 1058 33.19 0.52 -38.84
C VAL A 1058 33.48 1.36 -37.60
N ALA A 1059 32.50 2.12 -37.11
CA ALA A 1059 32.60 2.90 -35.88
C ALA A 1059 31.22 3.03 -35.21
N ALA A 1060 31.21 3.16 -33.88
CA ALA A 1060 29.99 3.40 -33.12
C ALA A 1060 30.25 4.30 -31.90
N TRP A 1061 29.27 5.07 -31.46
CA TRP A 1061 29.38 5.99 -30.32
C TRP A 1061 28.05 6.10 -29.56
N PRO A 1062 28.06 6.41 -28.25
CA PRO A 1062 26.83 6.60 -27.49
C PRO A 1062 26.12 7.91 -27.89
N LEU A 1063 24.78 7.89 -27.91
CA LEU A 1063 23.91 9.08 -28.00
C LEU A 1063 23.19 9.36 -26.67
N THR A 1064 23.24 8.41 -25.73
CA THR A 1064 22.64 8.51 -24.38
C THR A 1064 23.54 7.83 -23.35
N GLY A 1065 23.60 8.34 -22.12
CA GLY A 1065 24.43 7.78 -21.03
C GLY A 1065 25.16 8.85 -20.22
N GLN A 1066 26.08 8.47 -19.33
CA GLN A 1066 26.81 9.45 -18.50
C GLN A 1066 28.02 10.11 -19.20
N THR A 1067 28.36 9.67 -20.40
CA THR A 1067 29.63 10.00 -21.09
C THR A 1067 29.44 10.41 -22.55
N VAL A 1068 28.25 10.90 -22.90
CA VAL A 1068 27.89 11.24 -24.30
C VAL A 1068 28.66 12.47 -24.81
N SER A 1069 29.27 13.25 -23.90
CA SER A 1069 30.11 14.37 -24.28
C SER A 1069 31.33 14.55 -23.38
N SER A 1070 32.50 14.46 -23.99
CA SER A 1070 33.81 14.90 -23.50
C SER A 1070 34.86 14.42 -24.51
N PRO A 1071 35.92 15.19 -24.81
CA PRO A 1071 37.05 14.66 -25.55
C PRO A 1071 37.61 13.42 -24.84
N ARG A 1072 38.08 12.44 -25.62
CA ARG A 1072 38.74 11.23 -25.12
C ARG A 1072 37.91 10.40 -24.12
N THR A 1073 36.58 10.39 -24.26
CA THR A 1073 35.72 9.44 -23.55
C THR A 1073 35.16 8.32 -24.43
N ALA A 1074 35.01 8.54 -25.74
CA ALA A 1074 34.57 7.53 -26.70
C ALA A 1074 35.72 7.09 -27.63
N ARG A 1075 35.97 5.78 -27.76
CA ARG A 1075 37.09 5.21 -28.55
C ARG A 1075 37.00 5.48 -30.04
N TRP A 1076 35.79 5.64 -30.56
CA TRP A 1076 35.49 5.74 -31.99
C TRP A 1076 35.04 7.15 -32.40
N ALA A 1077 35.17 8.11 -31.50
CA ALA A 1077 34.89 9.53 -31.70
C ALA A 1077 35.73 10.36 -30.70
N ALA A 1078 37.01 10.00 -30.56
CA ALA A 1078 37.84 10.45 -29.45
C ALA A 1078 38.29 11.90 -29.58
N GLY A 1079 38.41 12.39 -30.82
CA GLY A 1079 38.72 13.78 -31.15
C GLY A 1079 37.53 14.73 -31.00
N SER A 1080 36.32 14.17 -31.00
CA SER A 1080 35.06 14.92 -30.94
C SER A 1080 34.53 14.99 -29.52
N SER A 1081 34.28 16.19 -29.03
CA SER A 1081 33.63 16.41 -27.73
C SER A 1081 32.18 15.94 -27.72
N ILE A 1082 31.49 16.04 -28.87
CA ILE A 1082 30.11 15.67 -29.12
C ILE A 1082 30.05 15.12 -30.55
N THR A 1083 29.43 13.95 -30.73
CA THR A 1083 29.13 13.40 -32.06
C THR A 1083 27.62 13.43 -32.29
N PRO A 1084 27.12 14.15 -33.31
CA PRO A 1084 25.69 14.30 -33.50
C PRO A 1084 25.03 13.00 -33.98
N PRO A 1085 23.71 12.84 -33.73
CA PRO A 1085 22.92 11.76 -34.33
C PRO A 1085 22.77 11.95 -35.85
N PRO A 1086 22.28 10.94 -36.58
CA PRO A 1086 21.79 11.16 -37.94
C PRO A 1086 20.76 12.29 -37.96
N GLY A 1087 20.73 13.04 -39.06
CA GLY A 1087 19.96 14.27 -39.23
C GLY A 1087 20.81 15.53 -39.14
N TRP A 1088 22.03 15.44 -38.58
CA TRP A 1088 22.92 16.58 -38.30
C TRP A 1088 24.34 16.45 -38.86
N TRP A 1089 24.66 15.36 -39.57
CA TRP A 1089 25.99 15.18 -40.16
C TRP A 1089 26.24 16.12 -41.34
N HIS A 1090 25.20 16.58 -42.03
CA HIS A 1090 25.26 17.63 -43.03
C HIS A 1090 25.85 18.96 -42.52
N ALA A 1091 25.77 19.22 -41.20
CA ALA A 1091 26.32 20.41 -40.56
C ALA A 1091 27.83 20.31 -40.29
N LEU A 1092 28.41 19.11 -40.40
CA LEU A 1092 29.84 18.88 -40.15
C LEU A 1092 30.71 19.32 -41.34
N ARG A 1093 31.97 19.62 -41.06
CA ARG A 1093 32.99 20.03 -42.04
C ARG A 1093 34.27 19.19 -41.90
N PRO A 1094 35.03 18.96 -42.99
CA PRO A 1094 36.31 18.28 -42.92
C PRO A 1094 37.29 19.01 -41.99
N ARG A 1095 37.92 18.29 -41.05
CA ARG A 1095 38.98 18.85 -40.19
C ARG A 1095 40.31 18.95 -40.93
N ASP A 1096 40.68 17.87 -41.60
CA ASP A 1096 41.93 17.71 -42.32
C ASP A 1096 41.70 16.92 -43.61
N ALA A 1097 41.45 17.64 -44.70
CA ALA A 1097 41.14 17.01 -45.99
C ALA A 1097 42.31 16.18 -46.54
N ALA A 1098 43.56 16.60 -46.28
CA ALA A 1098 44.76 15.88 -46.73
C ALA A 1098 44.96 14.61 -45.90
N GLY A 1099 44.82 14.71 -44.58
CA GLY A 1099 44.86 13.58 -43.68
C GLY A 1099 43.78 12.54 -43.98
N SER A 1100 42.52 12.96 -44.17
CA SER A 1100 41.42 12.08 -44.58
C SER A 1100 41.70 11.36 -45.91
N ALA A 1101 42.23 12.08 -46.91
CA ALA A 1101 42.63 11.46 -48.19
C ALA A 1101 43.73 10.39 -47.99
N ARG A 1102 44.71 10.65 -47.10
CA ARG A 1102 45.74 9.66 -46.74
C ARG A 1102 45.12 8.42 -46.09
N LEU A 1103 44.13 8.59 -45.21
CA LEU A 1103 43.41 7.48 -44.57
C LEU A 1103 42.71 6.57 -45.59
N ARG A 1104 42.17 7.10 -46.69
CA ARG A 1104 41.59 6.30 -47.78
C ARG A 1104 42.59 5.34 -48.45
N ALA A 1105 43.87 5.70 -48.43
CA ALA A 1105 44.95 4.90 -49.01
C ALA A 1105 45.60 3.93 -48.01
N VAL A 1106 45.10 3.80 -46.77
CA VAL A 1106 45.62 2.83 -45.80
C VAL A 1106 45.16 1.42 -46.21
N ASP A 1107 46.12 0.56 -46.52
CA ASP A 1107 45.93 -0.86 -46.78
C ASP A 1107 46.34 -1.72 -45.56
N THR A 1108 46.13 -3.03 -45.66
CA THR A 1108 46.47 -3.98 -44.58
C THR A 1108 47.94 -3.90 -44.21
N ALA A 1109 48.86 -3.83 -45.19
CA ALA A 1109 50.30 -3.75 -44.92
C ALA A 1109 50.69 -2.48 -44.16
N THR A 1110 50.07 -1.33 -44.49
CA THR A 1110 50.26 -0.09 -43.73
C THR A 1110 49.76 -0.25 -42.29
N ALA A 1111 48.57 -0.83 -42.09
CA ALA A 1111 48.01 -1.05 -40.75
C ALA A 1111 48.84 -2.03 -39.92
N GLU A 1112 49.40 -3.09 -40.53
CA GLU A 1112 50.36 -4.00 -39.91
C GLU A 1112 51.61 -3.23 -39.45
N GLY A 1113 52.13 -2.34 -40.30
CA GLY A 1113 53.24 -1.46 -39.95
C GLY A 1113 52.93 -0.55 -38.75
N ILE A 1114 51.72 0.02 -38.69
CA ILE A 1114 51.28 0.86 -37.56
C ILE A 1114 51.21 0.03 -36.27
N LEU A 1115 50.64 -1.17 -36.30
CA LEU A 1115 50.55 -2.07 -35.14
C LEU A 1115 51.94 -2.56 -34.68
N ALA A 1116 52.82 -2.88 -35.62
CA ALA A 1116 54.19 -3.30 -35.34
C ALA A 1116 55.04 -2.18 -34.72
N ALA A 1117 54.72 -0.92 -35.00
CA ALA A 1117 55.38 0.25 -34.41
C ALA A 1117 54.99 0.50 -32.94
N VAL A 1118 53.97 -0.20 -32.42
CA VAL A 1118 53.57 -0.12 -30.99
C VAL A 1118 54.51 -0.98 -30.14
N GLY A 1119 55.29 -0.33 -29.28
CA GLY A 1119 56.31 -0.98 -28.46
C GLY A 1119 55.76 -1.90 -27.34
N PRO A 1120 56.61 -2.76 -26.77
CA PRO A 1120 56.21 -3.74 -25.75
C PRO A 1120 55.69 -3.10 -24.46
N ASP A 1121 56.27 -1.97 -24.04
CA ASP A 1121 55.84 -1.23 -22.84
C ASP A 1121 54.42 -0.67 -23.00
N THR A 1122 54.11 -0.13 -24.17
CA THR A 1122 52.79 0.38 -24.52
C THR A 1122 51.76 -0.75 -24.52
N ARG A 1123 52.10 -1.90 -25.11
CA ARG A 1123 51.26 -3.12 -25.09
C ARG A 1123 51.01 -3.62 -23.66
N SER A 1124 52.05 -3.67 -22.82
CA SER A 1124 51.90 -4.04 -21.40
C SER A 1124 51.01 -3.04 -20.64
N CYS A 1125 51.06 -1.76 -20.97
CA CYS A 1125 50.18 -0.75 -20.39
C CYS A 1125 48.70 -0.98 -20.78
N VAL A 1126 48.44 -1.41 -22.02
CA VAL A 1126 47.09 -1.82 -22.47
C VAL A 1126 46.56 -2.98 -21.62
N ASP A 1127 47.36 -4.04 -21.41
CA ASP A 1127 46.96 -5.20 -20.60
C ASP A 1127 46.68 -4.80 -19.14
N LEU A 1128 47.54 -3.97 -18.55
CA LEU A 1128 47.36 -3.45 -17.18
C LEU A 1128 46.04 -2.66 -17.02
N LEU A 1129 45.69 -1.83 -17.99
CA LEU A 1129 44.44 -1.07 -17.98
C LEU A 1129 43.21 -1.98 -18.16
N ALA A 1130 43.31 -3.01 -18.98
CA ALA A 1130 42.25 -4.00 -19.18
C ALA A 1130 41.98 -4.84 -17.92
N GLU A 1131 43.00 -5.13 -17.11
CA GLU A 1131 42.89 -5.97 -15.89
C GLU A 1131 42.63 -5.17 -14.60
N SER A 1132 42.70 -3.84 -14.67
CA SER A 1132 42.59 -2.97 -13.49
C SER A 1132 41.21 -2.99 -12.82
N ARG A 1133 41.19 -3.02 -11.48
CA ARG A 1133 39.97 -2.92 -10.66
C ARG A 1133 39.44 -1.48 -10.60
N SER A 1134 38.16 -1.35 -10.28
CA SER A 1134 37.54 -0.04 -10.04
C SER A 1134 38.23 0.66 -8.86
N GLY A 1135 38.60 1.93 -9.02
CA GLY A 1135 39.22 2.74 -7.96
C GLY A 1135 40.74 2.59 -7.82
N SER A 1136 41.42 1.86 -8.72
CA SER A 1136 42.88 1.80 -8.75
C SER A 1136 43.50 3.21 -8.89
N ARG A 1137 44.44 3.55 -8.01
CA ARG A 1137 45.21 4.80 -8.09
C ARG A 1137 46.06 4.81 -9.36
N GLY A 1138 46.15 5.96 -10.05
CA GLY A 1138 46.99 6.13 -11.24
C GLY A 1138 46.36 5.70 -12.58
N LEU A 1139 45.12 5.21 -12.60
CA LEU A 1139 44.46 4.77 -13.84
C LEU A 1139 44.32 5.89 -14.89
N HIS A 1140 44.03 7.11 -14.45
CA HIS A 1140 43.93 8.28 -15.32
C HIS A 1140 45.28 8.64 -15.94
N GLU A 1141 46.35 8.65 -15.14
CA GLU A 1141 47.72 8.92 -15.60
C GLU A 1141 48.20 7.84 -16.59
N ALA A 1142 47.94 6.57 -16.30
CA ALA A 1142 48.25 5.46 -17.20
C ALA A 1142 47.48 5.55 -18.52
N THR A 1143 46.20 5.93 -18.46
CA THR A 1143 45.36 6.16 -19.66
C THR A 1143 45.92 7.29 -20.52
N LEU A 1144 46.28 8.44 -19.91
CA LEU A 1144 46.87 9.58 -20.63
C LEU A 1144 48.24 9.24 -21.23
N ARG A 1145 49.08 8.52 -20.48
CA ARG A 1145 50.39 8.07 -20.96
C ARG A 1145 50.23 7.18 -22.19
N LEU A 1146 49.41 6.15 -22.10
CA LEU A 1146 49.13 5.25 -23.21
C LEU A 1146 48.59 6.00 -24.43
N TRP A 1147 47.65 6.93 -24.20
CA TRP A 1147 47.09 7.76 -25.25
C TRP A 1147 48.16 8.55 -26.01
N ASN A 1148 49.07 9.20 -25.27
CA ASN A 1148 50.15 9.99 -25.88
C ASN A 1148 51.14 9.11 -26.66
N GLU A 1149 51.55 7.96 -26.10
CA GLU A 1149 52.46 7.01 -26.77
C GLU A 1149 51.87 6.46 -28.10
N LEU A 1150 50.57 6.15 -28.09
CA LEU A 1150 49.86 5.71 -29.31
C LEU A 1150 49.70 6.87 -30.30
N GLY A 1151 49.37 8.07 -29.85
CA GLY A 1151 49.27 9.27 -30.69
C GLY A 1151 50.59 9.64 -31.36
N GLU A 1152 51.72 9.54 -30.65
CA GLU A 1152 53.05 9.71 -31.24
C GLU A 1152 53.35 8.66 -32.31
N THR A 1153 52.86 7.43 -32.11
CA THR A 1153 52.98 6.37 -33.11
C THR A 1153 52.15 6.67 -34.35
N VAL A 1154 50.92 7.18 -34.19
CA VAL A 1154 50.08 7.64 -35.31
C VAL A 1154 50.79 8.75 -36.09
N ARG A 1155 51.30 9.80 -35.43
CA ARG A 1155 52.00 10.92 -36.09
C ARG A 1155 53.24 10.48 -36.86
N ARG A 1156 53.98 9.51 -36.34
CA ARG A 1156 55.18 8.98 -36.99
C ARG A 1156 54.86 8.17 -38.25
N MET A 1157 53.80 7.38 -38.19
CA MET A 1157 53.42 6.46 -39.28
C MET A 1157 52.53 7.13 -40.34
N LEU A 1158 51.80 8.18 -39.97
CA LEU A 1158 50.89 8.94 -40.83
C LEU A 1158 51.13 10.45 -40.65
N PRO A 1159 52.30 10.98 -41.08
CA PRO A 1159 52.67 12.38 -40.89
C PRO A 1159 51.77 13.37 -41.65
N GLU A 1160 50.96 12.90 -42.59
CA GLU A 1160 49.99 13.70 -43.34
C GLU A 1160 48.77 14.10 -42.49
N LEU A 1161 48.58 13.51 -41.31
CA LEU A 1161 47.55 13.91 -40.34
C LEU A 1161 48.07 15.11 -39.53
N THR A 1162 47.53 16.27 -39.86
CA THR A 1162 47.94 17.57 -39.30
C THR A 1162 47.02 18.07 -38.18
N ASP A 1163 45.76 17.62 -38.14
CA ASP A 1163 44.82 17.97 -37.08
C ASP A 1163 44.93 17.04 -35.85
N ASP A 1164 45.11 17.64 -34.67
CA ASP A 1164 45.31 16.90 -33.41
C ASP A 1164 44.09 16.06 -33.00
N ARG A 1165 42.87 16.48 -33.33
CA ARG A 1165 41.64 15.76 -32.99
C ARG A 1165 41.44 14.57 -33.92
N LEU A 1166 41.81 14.69 -35.20
CA LEU A 1166 41.86 13.55 -36.10
C LEU A 1166 42.90 12.51 -35.64
N VAL A 1167 44.08 12.95 -35.18
CA VAL A 1167 45.08 12.05 -34.57
C VAL A 1167 44.51 11.34 -33.34
N ASP A 1168 43.77 12.05 -32.47
CA ASP A 1168 43.09 11.44 -31.32
C ASP A 1168 42.08 10.36 -31.76
N GLY A 1169 41.30 10.61 -32.82
CA GLY A 1169 40.38 9.62 -33.39
C GLY A 1169 41.07 8.34 -33.89
N VAL A 1170 42.16 8.49 -34.65
CA VAL A 1170 42.96 7.35 -35.12
C VAL A 1170 43.65 6.62 -33.95
N THR A 1171 44.04 7.35 -32.91
CA THR A 1171 44.62 6.79 -31.67
C THR A 1171 43.64 5.85 -30.96
N GLY A 1172 42.36 6.22 -30.87
CA GLY A 1172 41.32 5.37 -30.29
C GLY A 1172 41.07 4.07 -31.08
N ALA A 1173 41.09 4.15 -32.41
CA ALA A 1173 41.01 2.98 -33.29
C ALA A 1173 42.25 2.07 -33.16
N LEU A 1174 43.45 2.65 -33.11
CA LEU A 1174 44.70 1.92 -32.92
C LEU A 1174 44.75 1.21 -31.56
N TRP A 1175 44.38 1.90 -30.48
CA TRP A 1175 44.30 1.27 -29.14
C TRP A 1175 43.41 0.02 -29.21
N SER A 1176 42.21 0.15 -29.77
CA SER A 1176 41.27 -0.97 -29.87
C SER A 1176 41.81 -2.12 -30.74
N ALA A 1177 42.61 -1.83 -31.77
CA ALA A 1177 43.25 -2.86 -32.61
C ALA A 1177 44.36 -3.62 -31.84
N VAL A 1178 45.14 -2.93 -31.01
CA VAL A 1178 46.13 -3.55 -30.11
C VAL A 1178 45.43 -4.47 -29.10
N GLU A 1179 44.30 -4.03 -28.53
CA GLU A 1179 43.48 -4.85 -27.63
C GLU A 1179 42.93 -6.09 -28.35
N CYS A 1180 42.53 -5.98 -29.62
CA CYS A 1180 42.10 -7.12 -30.42
C CYS A 1180 43.23 -8.14 -30.62
N GLU A 1181 44.46 -7.71 -30.94
CA GLU A 1181 45.62 -8.62 -31.02
C GLU A 1181 45.84 -9.36 -29.70
N GLN A 1182 45.82 -8.66 -28.56
CA GLN A 1182 46.06 -9.24 -27.25
C GLN A 1182 44.95 -10.19 -26.80
N LEU A 1183 43.67 -9.80 -27.00
CA LEU A 1183 42.52 -10.67 -26.70
C LEU A 1183 42.54 -11.93 -27.56
N ARG A 1184 42.78 -11.78 -28.87
CA ARG A 1184 42.87 -12.91 -29.80
C ARG A 1184 43.99 -13.87 -29.42
N ALA A 1185 45.16 -13.37 -29.05
CA ALA A 1185 46.28 -14.19 -28.61
C ALA A 1185 45.97 -14.93 -27.28
N ARG A 1186 45.37 -14.24 -26.30
CA ARG A 1186 44.99 -14.85 -25.01
C ARG A 1186 43.92 -15.92 -25.17
N ILE A 1187 42.89 -15.65 -25.98
CA ILE A 1187 41.80 -16.60 -26.26
C ILE A 1187 42.32 -17.80 -27.05
N GLY A 1188 43.15 -17.57 -28.08
CA GLY A 1188 43.73 -18.66 -28.89
C GLY A 1188 44.71 -19.56 -28.13
N ALA A 1189 45.34 -19.04 -27.08
CA ALA A 1189 46.24 -19.82 -26.22
C ALA A 1189 45.51 -20.65 -25.13
N ALA A 1190 44.25 -20.33 -24.81
CA ALA A 1190 43.46 -20.93 -23.74
C ALA A 1190 42.78 -22.24 -24.18
#